data_AF-A0A818YDC1-F1
#
_entry.id   AF-A0A818YDC1-F1
#
_cell.length_a   1.000
_cell.length_b   1.000
_cell.length_c   1.000
_cell.angle_alpha   90.00
_cell.angle_beta   90.00
_cell.angle_gamma   90.00
#
_symmetry.space_group_name_H-M   'P 1'
#
loop_
_entity.id
_entity.type
_entity.pdbx_description
1 polymer ?
#
loop_
_entity_poly.entity_id
_entity_poly.type
_entity_poly.pdbx_seq_one_letter_code
_entity_poly.pdbx_strand_id
1 'polypeptide(L)'
;MSSNNESFPNVNDNHLEIFSLLWLDTNNNMKDRQDTEVKLRSIINHFKKFQDAKECQQYIEQRSKQDRLVLVVSNKLSQEMVSSIHKLRQVLSIYVYCEEGKTDEQWCSKFSKVKAVAVDINELVSRMKVDVKICMKEEEPLSMNMLSTGQSARVIDGQFVFSQVLIDCLLRLKSNDLDREELISSLKTEYKGNSSELSKIEEFEKDYTSNKALWWYTYDSFFYRILNAALRKQDIRMILLCRSFISDIHRQLQYLQSKKPMRVYRSQLMSIDELRYLEKYIGQFISMNSFLSTSNERPVALFYMGDQSQKIALERVLFEIEADPEIVSSKPFADINMYSCFTNESEVLFMLGSIFRLNNITHTDNQVWIVHMTLCSDDEHDLKSVLTDMKHQNGIGETSFHTLGKLLWTMGKPDLAEKYYNRLVDEISPEDPLLNVLYAELSKIASQQGHYNKSVQLHQKSLESRNQSPQTNITNKVFQVESLADLDTGIVQKLIYQTATTLKRTVEQVKANVNQCKRLEERIDTITSVLQHINYTGFQKSELKKSLMNFCICIEQCLAFVTKFQGEMWWFLKVFNSQNSKSQFENLNAQILQCATDLNLEINLQQIFDHKQDELDQRNDMKAIEYKIDEIASKMEQHQQQELHHFQSIKNNTKQRYKSYKHHLEQNIIEANDPGIATTAVDKKHFVLCIPYYDLLQEEYIGQGGFADVYRGRWLSQDKEVAIKVIRIQYLSENVKEDCMKEISTMNQIHHEHILSMYGACIEPEKYALVVEYMNLGSLHNVLKRETTQLKWLDRWSIALQMTKGINYLHTLPKPIIHRDIKSHNVLLANNARGFLVKIGDFGLAKIRHETSKQSTHEPVVGTLPWKAPELLKMGRHTEASDVYALGIVLWEVATRCEPYEDADESTIRTFVKDGDRLDIPANVPESFAELITQSWAQDPKKRPTCQKLLYVFEQQCSELITIDEVTVGFLWLSFISAFRMKSDTKSKLDKTFQI
;
A
#
# COMPACT_ATOMS: atom_id res chain seq x y z
N MET A 1 -35.47 44.11 18.65
CA MET A 1 -35.48 43.22 19.82
C MET A 1 -35.04 41.85 19.35
N SER A 2 -33.99 41.32 20.00
CA SER A 2 -33.53 39.91 20.13
C SER A 2 -33.42 39.04 18.87
N SER A 3 -32.40 38.23 18.60
CA SER A 3 -31.02 37.96 19.07
C SER A 3 -30.68 36.54 18.54
N ASN A 4 -29.38 36.23 18.40
CA ASN A 4 -28.73 34.93 18.10
C ASN A 4 -28.25 34.86 16.64
N ASN A 5 -27.03 35.26 16.27
CA ASN A 5 -25.69 35.04 16.86
C ASN A 5 -25.37 33.56 17.12
N GLU A 6 -24.73 32.93 16.13
CA GLU A 6 -23.45 32.21 16.29
C GLU A 6 -22.79 32.06 14.90
N SER A 7 -22.09 33.11 14.47
CA SER A 7 -21.09 33.02 13.40
C SER A 7 -19.76 32.65 14.05
N PHE A 8 -19.33 31.39 13.92
CA PHE A 8 -17.93 31.03 14.17
C PHE A 8 -17.06 31.64 13.05
N PRO A 9 -16.01 32.42 13.36
CA PRO A 9 -15.09 32.87 12.34
C PRO A 9 -14.16 31.72 11.93
N ASN A 10 -14.19 31.38 10.65
CA ASN A 10 -13.22 30.52 9.97
C ASN A 10 -11.80 31.01 10.26
N VAL A 11 -11.02 30.25 11.03
CA VAL A 11 -9.58 30.45 11.23
C VAL A 11 -8.83 29.88 10.02
N ASN A 12 -8.87 30.58 8.88
CA ASN A 12 -7.94 30.36 7.77
C ASN A 12 -6.84 31.42 7.83
N ASP A 13 -5.88 31.22 8.73
CA ASP A 13 -4.67 32.05 8.86
C ASP A 13 -3.47 31.24 8.32
N ASN A 14 -3.55 30.89 7.03
CA ASN A 14 -2.54 30.08 6.32
C ASN A 14 -1.39 30.98 5.87
N HIS A 15 -0.40 31.18 6.74
CA HIS A 15 0.87 31.83 6.38
C HIS A 15 1.91 30.78 5.98
N LEU A 16 2.83 31.16 5.08
CA LEU A 16 3.77 30.22 4.47
C LEU A 16 4.97 29.88 5.38
N GLU A 17 5.29 30.75 6.34
CA GLU A 17 6.39 30.56 7.29
C GLU A 17 6.00 29.65 8.48
N ILE A 18 7.00 29.19 9.25
CA ILE A 18 6.80 28.37 10.47
C ILE A 18 6.67 29.25 11.72
N PHE A 19 7.32 30.41 11.68
CA PHE A 19 7.40 31.33 12.81
C PHE A 19 6.33 32.40 12.67
N SER A 20 5.65 32.67 13.78
CA SER A 20 4.73 33.80 13.92
C SER A 20 5.20 34.70 15.03
N LEU A 21 5.17 36.00 14.79
CA LEU A 21 5.45 37.01 15.78
C LEU A 21 4.15 37.64 16.27
N LEU A 22 3.87 37.51 17.56
CA LEU A 22 2.72 38.07 18.22
C LEU A 22 3.16 39.31 19.02
N TRP A 23 2.47 40.43 18.83
CA TRP A 23 2.71 41.67 19.58
C TRP A 23 1.48 41.98 20.43
N LEU A 24 1.63 41.93 21.75
CA LEU A 24 0.57 42.23 22.71
C LEU A 24 0.88 43.54 23.45
N ASP A 25 0.09 44.57 23.15
CA ASP A 25 0.23 45.89 23.78
C ASP A 25 -1.10 46.68 23.74
N THR A 26 -1.43 47.36 24.85
CA THR A 26 -2.66 48.14 25.02
C THR A 26 -2.59 49.55 24.42
N ASN A 27 -1.41 50.10 24.14
CA ASN A 27 -1.27 51.47 23.63
C ASN A 27 -1.67 51.58 22.14
N ASN A 28 -1.93 52.79 21.61
CA ASN A 28 -2.49 53.00 20.26
C ASN A 28 -1.71 54.00 19.37
N ASN A 29 -0.45 54.36 19.72
CA ASN A 29 0.31 55.37 18.97
C ASN A 29 0.81 54.85 17.61
N MET A 30 0.33 55.44 16.52
CA MET A 30 0.33 54.85 15.16
C MET A 30 1.60 55.08 14.31
N LYS A 31 2.48 56.06 14.62
CA LYS A 31 3.62 56.42 13.74
C LYS A 31 4.90 55.63 14.00
N ASP A 32 5.37 55.55 15.24
CA ASP A 32 6.58 54.75 15.60
C ASP A 32 6.35 53.24 15.44
N ARG A 33 5.07 52.81 15.48
CA ARG A 33 4.68 51.41 15.30
C ARG A 33 4.79 50.90 13.87
N GLN A 34 4.70 51.77 12.86
CA GLN A 34 4.81 51.33 11.47
C GLN A 34 6.27 51.02 11.11
N ASP A 35 7.21 51.84 11.58
CA ASP A 35 8.65 51.55 11.50
C ASP A 35 9.04 50.32 12.34
N THR A 36 8.46 50.19 13.54
CA THR A 36 8.63 49.01 14.40
C THR A 36 8.11 47.73 13.73
N GLU A 37 6.92 47.76 13.14
CA GLU A 37 6.36 46.62 12.42
C GLU A 37 7.23 46.23 11.23
N VAL A 38 7.74 47.19 10.46
CA VAL A 38 8.67 46.91 9.34
C VAL A 38 9.95 46.25 9.87
N LYS A 39 10.55 46.76 10.95
CA LYS A 39 11.73 46.18 11.59
C LYS A 39 11.48 44.77 12.10
N LEU A 40 10.35 44.50 12.72
CA LEU A 40 9.98 43.19 13.25
C LEU A 40 9.63 42.20 12.14
N ARG A 41 8.91 42.63 11.10
CA ARG A 41 8.62 41.84 9.90
C ARG A 41 9.87 41.44 9.12
N SER A 42 10.96 42.21 9.25
CA SER A 42 12.27 41.83 8.71
C SER A 42 12.90 40.63 9.44
N ILE A 43 12.41 40.28 10.64
CA ILE A 43 12.85 39.10 11.42
C ILE A 43 11.90 37.93 11.18
N ILE A 44 10.59 38.14 11.36
CA ILE A 44 9.53 37.14 11.16
C ILE A 44 8.40 37.83 10.39
N ASN A 45 8.10 37.38 9.18
CA ASN A 45 7.18 38.08 8.30
C ASN A 45 5.73 38.01 8.80
N HIS A 46 5.32 36.85 9.33
CA HIS A 46 3.98 36.67 9.87
C HIS A 46 3.85 37.38 11.22
N PHE A 47 3.30 38.59 11.19
CA PHE A 47 3.18 39.48 12.34
C PHE A 47 1.71 39.75 12.69
N LYS A 48 1.33 39.44 13.93
CA LYS A 48 -0.04 39.62 14.42
C LYS A 48 -0.08 40.45 15.70
N LYS A 49 -0.99 41.42 15.75
CA LYS A 49 -1.14 42.34 16.88
C LYS A 49 -2.36 41.97 17.70
N PHE A 50 -2.23 42.09 19.02
CA PHE A 50 -3.31 41.92 19.99
C PHE A 50 -3.32 43.09 20.96
N GLN A 51 -4.53 43.47 21.37
CA GLN A 51 -4.75 44.51 22.40
C GLN A 51 -5.27 43.91 23.70
N ASP A 52 -5.88 42.73 23.63
CA ASP A 52 -6.45 42.00 24.76
C ASP A 52 -5.65 40.73 25.05
N ALA A 53 -5.27 40.54 26.32
CA ALA A 53 -4.46 39.40 26.74
C ALA A 53 -5.20 38.06 26.62
N LYS A 54 -6.52 38.03 26.85
CA LYS A 54 -7.33 36.81 26.72
C LYS A 54 -7.52 36.41 25.27
N GLU A 55 -7.74 37.37 24.37
CA GLU A 55 -7.81 37.11 22.94
C GLU A 55 -6.48 36.55 22.43
N CYS A 56 -5.35 37.14 22.85
CA CYS A 56 -4.03 36.65 22.50
C CYS A 56 -3.78 35.23 23.05
N GLN A 57 -4.16 34.97 24.30
CA GLN A 57 -4.04 33.65 24.91
C GLN A 57 -4.90 32.60 24.18
N GLN A 58 -6.17 32.90 23.91
CA GLN A 58 -7.05 32.02 23.15
C GLN A 58 -6.49 31.72 21.76
N TYR A 59 -5.94 32.74 21.09
CA TYR A 59 -5.26 32.56 19.83
C TYR A 59 -4.10 31.58 19.95
N ILE A 60 -3.24 31.72 20.96
CA ILE A 60 -2.10 30.80 21.19
C ILE A 60 -2.55 29.37 21.51
N GLU A 61 -3.61 29.21 22.32
CA GLU A 61 -4.12 27.91 22.75
C GLU A 61 -4.82 27.14 21.63
N GLN A 62 -5.45 27.84 20.69
CA GLN A 62 -6.10 27.26 19.51
C GLN A 62 -5.12 26.85 18.40
N ARG A 63 -3.85 27.29 18.48
CA ARG A 63 -2.83 26.97 17.47
C ARG A 63 -2.30 25.56 17.60
N SER A 64 -1.79 25.05 16.48
CA SER A 64 -1.18 23.73 16.46
C SER A 64 0.03 23.70 17.39
N LYS A 65 0.28 22.57 18.06
CA LYS A 65 1.53 22.34 18.81
C LYS A 65 2.78 22.39 17.91
N GLN A 66 2.59 22.37 16.58
CA GLN A 66 3.64 22.50 15.58
C GLN A 66 3.94 23.95 15.18
N ASP A 67 3.08 24.92 15.49
CA ASP A 67 3.35 26.33 15.23
C ASP A 67 4.45 26.84 16.17
N ARG A 68 5.28 27.81 15.72
CA ARG A 68 6.32 28.42 16.55
C ARG A 68 6.04 29.91 16.74
N LEU A 69 5.60 30.24 17.95
CA LEU A 69 5.14 31.57 18.31
C LEU A 69 6.22 32.28 19.11
N VAL A 70 6.63 33.44 18.62
CA VAL A 70 7.44 34.40 19.35
C VAL A 70 6.52 35.49 19.84
N LEU A 71 6.50 35.73 21.16
CA LEU A 71 5.63 36.73 21.76
C LEU A 71 6.45 37.93 22.22
N VAL A 72 6.07 39.11 21.78
CA VAL A 72 6.47 40.37 22.41
C VAL A 72 5.28 40.88 23.21
N VAL A 73 5.46 41.06 24.52
CA VAL A 73 4.41 41.49 25.43
C VAL A 73 4.83 42.75 26.17
N SER A 74 3.92 43.71 26.31
CA SER A 74 4.16 44.89 27.12
C SER A 74 4.33 44.51 28.59
N ASN A 75 5.17 45.25 29.32
CA ASN A 75 5.42 44.98 30.74
C ASN A 75 4.12 44.85 31.57
N LYS A 76 3.13 45.75 31.33
CA LYS A 76 1.84 45.77 32.03
C LYS A 76 1.03 44.48 31.88
N LEU A 77 1.09 43.83 30.71
CA LEU A 77 0.33 42.62 30.40
C LEU A 77 1.13 41.33 30.63
N SER A 78 2.45 41.44 30.79
CA SER A 78 3.34 40.27 30.93
C SER A 78 2.98 39.40 32.14
N GLN A 79 2.65 40.02 33.28
CA GLN A 79 2.33 39.29 34.52
C GLN A 79 1.02 38.49 34.43
N GLU A 80 0.05 38.99 33.68
CA GLU A 80 -1.25 38.34 33.49
C GLU A 80 -1.13 37.09 32.61
N MET A 81 -0.34 37.18 31.53
CA MET A 81 -0.37 36.17 30.46
C MET A 81 0.77 35.16 30.50
N VAL A 82 1.99 35.55 30.86
CA VAL A 82 3.17 34.66 30.74
C VAL A 82 3.02 33.42 31.63
N SER A 83 2.40 33.57 32.81
CA SER A 83 2.20 32.47 33.75
C SER A 83 1.29 31.35 33.18
N SER A 84 0.31 31.68 32.33
CA SER A 84 -0.59 30.70 31.71
C SER A 84 0.01 30.04 30.46
N ILE A 85 0.79 30.78 29.66
CA ILE A 85 1.26 30.29 28.35
C ILE A 85 2.68 29.74 28.31
N HIS A 86 3.56 30.07 29.27
CA HIS A 86 4.99 29.72 29.17
C HIS A 86 5.27 28.21 29.10
N LYS A 87 4.33 27.36 29.55
CA LYS A 87 4.46 25.90 29.46
C LYS A 87 4.03 25.33 28.10
N LEU A 88 3.34 26.12 27.27
CA LEU A 88 2.83 25.66 25.98
C LEU A 88 3.99 25.47 25.00
N ARG A 89 4.02 24.31 24.31
CA ARG A 89 5.10 23.94 23.37
C ARG A 89 5.25 24.94 22.24
N GLN A 90 4.13 25.40 21.69
CA GLN A 90 4.10 26.32 20.56
C GLN A 90 4.67 27.71 20.89
N VAL A 91 4.77 28.09 22.17
CA VAL A 91 5.41 29.35 22.58
C VAL A 91 6.91 29.10 22.73
N LEU A 92 7.71 29.77 21.90
CA LEU A 92 9.13 29.51 21.79
C LEU A 92 9.93 30.49 22.65
N SER A 93 9.71 31.78 22.42
CA SER A 93 10.40 32.86 23.13
C SER A 93 9.43 33.98 23.46
N ILE A 94 9.57 34.52 24.67
CA ILE A 94 8.81 35.67 25.16
C ILE A 94 9.79 36.80 25.41
N TYR A 95 9.49 37.96 24.84
CA TYR A 95 10.21 39.20 25.05
C TYR A 95 9.30 40.20 25.75
N VAL A 96 9.80 40.77 26.84
CA VAL A 96 9.06 41.81 27.56
C VAL A 96 9.58 43.15 27.06
N TYR A 97 8.71 43.95 26.44
CA TYR A 97 9.03 45.29 25.96
C TYR A 97 8.51 46.35 26.94
N CYS A 98 9.39 47.25 27.37
CA CYS A 98 9.06 48.26 28.39
C CYS A 98 9.55 49.66 27.99
N GLU A 99 8.62 50.54 27.59
CA GLU A 99 8.95 51.94 27.23
C GLU A 99 9.15 52.85 28.47
N GLU A 100 8.64 52.45 29.65
CA GLU A 100 8.64 53.28 30.87
C GLU A 100 9.08 52.50 32.12
N GLY A 101 10.39 52.32 32.31
CA GLY A 101 10.99 52.00 33.63
C GLY A 101 10.91 50.54 34.13
N LYS A 102 11.58 50.32 35.27
CA LYS A 102 12.05 49.00 35.78
C LYS A 102 11.00 47.88 35.75
N THR A 103 11.30 46.88 34.94
CA THR A 103 10.73 45.54 34.96
C THR A 103 11.29 44.75 36.15
N ASP A 104 10.46 43.87 36.71
CA ASP A 104 10.87 42.93 37.75
C ASP A 104 11.70 41.80 37.12
N GLU A 105 12.99 42.06 36.89
CA GLU A 105 13.95 41.06 36.35
C GLU A 105 13.98 39.78 37.20
N GLN A 106 13.72 39.89 38.52
CA GLN A 106 13.59 38.73 39.40
C GLN A 106 12.34 37.92 39.09
N TRP A 107 11.24 38.53 38.65
CA TRP A 107 10.07 37.80 38.17
C TRP A 107 10.31 37.17 36.80
N CYS A 108 10.89 37.91 35.84
CA CYS A 108 11.18 37.39 34.50
C CYS A 108 12.11 36.17 34.55
N SER A 109 13.13 36.18 35.42
CA SER A 109 14.07 35.06 35.58
C SER A 109 13.43 33.75 36.08
N LYS A 110 12.19 33.77 36.59
CA LYS A 110 11.45 32.56 36.98
C LYS A 110 10.94 31.75 35.78
N PHE A 111 10.90 32.34 34.59
CA PHE A 111 10.33 31.71 33.39
C PHE A 111 11.41 31.49 32.34
N SER A 112 11.75 30.23 32.07
CA SER A 112 12.82 29.85 31.13
C SER A 112 12.61 30.31 29.68
N LYS A 113 11.37 30.59 29.28
CA LYS A 113 11.02 31.07 27.93
C LYS A 113 11.06 32.59 27.80
N VAL A 114 11.22 33.33 28.89
CA VAL A 114 11.44 34.78 28.84
C VAL A 114 12.92 35.02 28.53
N LYS A 115 13.20 35.41 27.29
CA LYS A 115 14.58 35.50 26.79
C LYS A 115 15.24 36.83 27.12
N ALA A 116 14.46 37.91 27.06
CA ALA A 116 14.97 39.24 27.28
C ALA A 116 13.88 40.20 27.72
N VAL A 117 14.33 41.19 28.49
CA VAL A 117 13.60 42.43 28.72
C VAL A 117 14.31 43.52 27.95
N ALA A 118 13.58 44.22 27.07
CA ALA A 118 14.12 45.27 26.22
C ALA A 118 13.41 46.59 26.49
N VAL A 119 14.20 47.65 26.58
CA VAL A 119 13.72 49.04 26.79
C VAL A 119 13.75 49.87 25.51
N ASP A 120 14.47 49.41 24.49
CA ASP A 120 14.55 50.00 23.16
C ASP A 120 14.19 48.98 22.08
N ILE A 121 13.56 49.46 21.00
CA ILE A 121 13.12 48.58 19.90
C ILE A 121 14.29 48.02 19.09
N ASN A 122 15.40 48.76 18.93
CA ASN A 122 16.55 48.26 18.18
C ASN A 122 17.31 47.21 19.00
N GLU A 123 17.36 47.37 20.32
CA GLU A 123 17.82 46.33 21.24
C GLU A 123 16.95 45.07 21.14
N LEU A 124 15.62 45.21 21.19
CA LEU A 124 14.69 44.10 21.03
C LEU A 124 14.92 43.38 19.70
N VAL A 125 14.95 44.13 18.59
CA VAL A 125 15.18 43.61 17.24
C VAL A 125 16.53 42.89 17.14
N SER A 126 17.59 43.45 17.72
CA SER A 126 18.93 42.85 17.68
C SER A 126 18.98 41.53 18.45
N ARG A 127 18.40 41.49 19.66
CA ARG A 127 18.30 40.27 20.47
C ARG A 127 17.43 39.22 19.77
N MET A 128 16.26 39.62 19.29
CA MET A 128 15.37 38.73 18.53
C MET A 128 16.02 38.19 17.26
N LYS A 129 16.79 38.98 16.51
CA LYS A 129 17.49 38.49 15.31
C LYS A 129 18.46 37.35 15.62
N VAL A 130 19.21 37.46 16.71
CA VAL A 130 20.14 36.41 17.15
C VAL A 130 19.36 35.20 17.65
N ASP A 131 18.43 35.41 18.56
CA ASP A 131 17.67 34.35 19.21
C ASP A 131 16.78 33.60 18.21
N VAL A 132 16.06 34.28 17.32
CA VAL A 132 15.24 33.65 16.27
C VAL A 132 16.11 32.85 15.31
N LYS A 133 17.30 33.34 14.96
CA LYS A 133 18.23 32.59 14.09
C LYS A 133 18.74 31.31 14.76
N ILE A 134 18.94 31.33 16.08
CA ILE A 134 19.27 30.13 16.87
C ILE A 134 18.05 29.21 16.94
N CYS A 135 16.90 29.73 17.32
CA CYS A 135 15.65 28.98 17.46
C CYS A 135 15.21 28.33 16.14
N MET A 136 15.40 29.01 15.00
CA MET A 136 15.19 28.45 13.66
C MET A 136 16.06 27.20 13.44
N LYS A 137 17.30 27.18 13.95
CA LYS A 137 18.18 26.01 13.86
C LYS A 137 17.79 24.91 14.86
N GLU A 138 17.33 25.26 16.05
CA GLU A 138 16.86 24.31 17.09
C GLU A 138 15.56 23.61 16.70
N GLU A 139 14.67 24.33 16.02
CA GLU A 139 13.27 23.94 15.80
C GLU A 139 12.96 23.60 14.33
N GLU A 140 13.98 23.48 13.49
CA GLU A 140 13.89 22.84 12.17
C GLU A 140 14.21 21.34 12.31
N PRO A 141 13.20 20.48 12.61
CA PRO A 141 13.42 19.04 12.61
C PRO A 141 13.75 18.56 11.21
N LEU A 142 14.65 17.59 11.11
CA LEU A 142 14.88 16.86 9.87
C LEU A 142 13.56 16.17 9.47
N SER A 143 13.08 16.47 8.26
CA SER A 143 11.88 15.83 7.72
C SER A 143 12.24 14.42 7.28
N MET A 144 12.09 13.45 8.19
CA MET A 144 12.49 12.07 7.99
C MET A 144 11.29 11.14 8.00
N ASN A 145 11.17 10.30 6.98
CA ASN A 145 10.28 9.14 7.00
C ASN A 145 11.11 7.88 7.29
N MET A 146 10.60 7.00 8.13
CA MET A 146 11.26 5.74 8.47
C MET A 146 10.62 4.58 7.70
N LEU A 147 11.42 3.62 7.27
CA LEU A 147 10.92 2.37 6.71
C LEU A 147 11.50 1.19 7.50
N SER A 148 10.62 0.42 8.14
CA SER A 148 11.00 -0.83 8.83
C SER A 148 10.88 -2.01 7.86
N THR A 149 12.01 -2.60 7.49
CA THR A 149 12.11 -3.80 6.66
C THR A 149 11.99 -5.04 7.55
N GLY A 150 10.74 -5.31 7.93
CA GLY A 150 10.39 -6.45 8.78
C GLY A 150 8.89 -6.53 9.06
N GLN A 151 8.03 -6.13 8.13
CA GLN A 151 6.57 -6.25 8.24
C GLN A 151 5.95 -6.58 6.88
N SER A 152 4.79 -7.27 6.89
CA SER A 152 3.97 -7.58 5.70
C SER A 152 3.72 -6.34 4.82
N ALA A 153 3.60 -6.52 3.50
CA ALA A 153 3.35 -5.47 2.50
C ALA A 153 2.10 -4.60 2.76
N ARG A 154 1.22 -5.00 3.70
CA ARG A 154 0.06 -4.22 4.16
C ARG A 154 0.39 -3.15 5.22
N VAL A 155 1.58 -3.19 5.80
CA VAL A 155 2.09 -2.26 6.82
C VAL A 155 3.42 -1.65 6.36
N ILE A 156 3.59 -1.48 5.05
CA ILE A 156 4.60 -0.54 4.57
C ILE A 156 4.16 0.84 5.06
N ASP A 157 5.06 1.61 5.66
CA ASP A 157 4.74 2.99 6.06
C ASP A 157 4.31 3.75 4.81
N GLY A 158 2.99 3.90 4.65
CA GLY A 158 2.40 4.53 3.49
C GLY A 158 3.00 5.92 3.30
N GLN A 159 3.40 6.60 4.38
CA GLN A 159 3.99 7.92 4.29
C GLN A 159 5.38 7.90 3.64
N PHE A 160 6.26 6.94 3.98
CA PHE A 160 7.57 6.76 3.32
C PHE A 160 7.39 6.56 1.81
N VAL A 161 6.53 5.61 1.47
CA VAL A 161 6.27 5.15 0.12
C VAL A 161 5.58 6.22 -0.74
N PHE A 162 4.51 6.84 -0.23
CA PHE A 162 3.78 7.88 -0.95
C PHE A 162 4.63 9.13 -1.13
N SER A 163 5.51 9.46 -0.19
CA SER A 163 6.42 10.60 -0.33
C SER A 163 7.43 10.35 -1.47
N GLN A 164 8.02 9.16 -1.54
CA GLN A 164 8.93 8.78 -2.63
C GLN A 164 8.27 8.83 -4.01
N VAL A 165 7.05 8.29 -4.12
CA VAL A 165 6.27 8.30 -5.35
C VAL A 165 5.84 9.71 -5.75
N LEU A 166 5.42 10.53 -4.79
CA LEU A 166 5.06 11.93 -5.04
C LEU A 166 6.28 12.71 -5.55
N ILE A 167 7.44 12.59 -4.89
CA ILE A 167 8.68 13.23 -5.31
C ILE A 167 9.07 12.81 -6.74
N ASP A 168 9.02 11.51 -7.04
CA ASP A 168 9.32 11.00 -8.38
C ASP A 168 8.35 11.54 -9.45
N CYS A 169 7.05 11.55 -9.14
CA CYS A 169 6.01 12.11 -10.01
C CYS A 169 6.23 13.61 -10.26
N LEU A 170 6.63 14.38 -9.24
CA LEU A 170 6.91 15.81 -9.34
C LEU A 170 8.11 16.11 -10.25
N LEU A 171 9.18 15.32 -10.14
CA LEU A 171 10.39 15.48 -10.94
C LEU A 171 10.18 15.16 -12.44
N ARG A 172 9.24 14.24 -12.75
CA ARG A 172 8.92 13.81 -14.12
C ARG A 172 7.78 14.60 -14.77
N LEU A 173 7.12 15.50 -14.04
CA LEU A 173 6.05 16.34 -14.55
C LEU A 173 6.63 17.51 -15.35
N LYS A 174 6.06 17.80 -16.53
CA LYS A 174 6.52 18.91 -17.36
C LYS A 174 6.41 20.26 -16.62
N SER A 175 7.45 21.08 -16.72
CA SER A 175 7.44 22.44 -16.22
C SER A 175 6.52 23.33 -17.05
N ASN A 176 5.76 24.20 -16.41
CA ASN A 176 4.88 25.20 -17.04
C ASN A 176 5.16 26.57 -16.40
N ASP A 177 5.25 27.62 -17.21
CA ASP A 177 5.51 28.99 -16.78
C ASP A 177 4.42 29.55 -15.85
N LEU A 178 3.18 29.08 -15.99
CA LEU A 178 2.04 29.49 -15.15
C LEU A 178 2.27 29.22 -13.65
N ASP A 179 3.02 28.16 -13.31
CA ASP A 179 3.31 27.85 -11.91
C ASP A 179 4.32 28.80 -11.28
N ARG A 180 5.29 29.27 -12.08
CA ARG A 180 6.22 30.31 -11.64
C ARG A 180 5.46 31.61 -11.39
N GLU A 181 4.53 31.97 -12.26
CA GLU A 181 3.70 33.17 -12.09
C GLU A 181 2.78 33.06 -10.85
N GLU A 182 2.12 31.92 -10.64
CA GLU A 182 1.30 31.68 -9.43
C GLU A 182 2.18 31.71 -8.15
N LEU A 183 3.40 31.15 -8.20
CA LEU A 183 4.37 31.22 -7.10
C LEU A 183 4.73 32.66 -6.76
N ILE A 184 5.18 33.44 -7.76
CA ILE A 184 5.61 34.82 -7.57
C ILE A 184 4.44 35.69 -7.06
N SER A 185 3.25 35.51 -7.61
CA SER A 185 2.04 36.21 -7.15
C SER A 185 1.69 35.91 -5.69
N SER A 186 1.78 34.62 -5.31
CA SER A 186 1.55 34.17 -3.93
C SER A 186 2.59 34.75 -2.98
N LEU A 187 3.87 34.78 -3.38
CA LEU A 187 4.95 35.36 -2.59
C LEU A 187 4.82 36.88 -2.43
N LYS A 188 4.51 37.61 -3.51
CA LYS A 188 4.25 39.06 -3.44
C LYS A 188 3.08 39.39 -2.49
N THR A 189 2.08 38.51 -2.44
CA THR A 189 0.96 38.64 -1.50
C THR A 189 1.40 38.38 -0.06
N GLU A 190 2.16 37.30 0.19
CA GLU A 190 2.67 36.94 1.52
C GLU A 190 3.60 38.03 2.10
N TYR A 191 4.47 38.59 1.27
CA TYR A 191 5.48 39.56 1.68
C TYR A 191 5.09 41.02 1.41
N LYS A 192 3.81 41.33 1.15
CA LYS A 192 3.32 42.68 0.82
C LYS A 192 3.78 43.79 1.79
N GLY A 193 4.09 43.47 3.04
CA GLY A 193 4.59 44.39 4.07
C GLY A 193 6.10 44.33 4.35
N ASN A 194 6.88 43.56 3.58
CA ASN A 194 8.31 43.37 3.77
C ASN A 194 9.07 43.78 2.50
N SER A 195 9.51 45.05 2.45
CA SER A 195 10.18 45.62 1.29
C SER A 195 11.49 44.91 0.91
N SER A 196 12.21 44.37 1.91
CA SER A 196 13.47 43.65 1.66
C SER A 196 13.22 42.34 0.92
N GLU A 197 12.22 41.56 1.34
CA GLU A 197 11.89 40.30 0.67
C GLU A 197 11.21 40.54 -0.68
N LEU A 198 10.37 41.58 -0.82
CA LEU A 198 9.80 41.97 -2.11
C LEU A 198 10.87 42.30 -3.14
N SER A 199 11.92 43.04 -2.76
CA SER A 199 13.05 43.34 -3.65
C SER A 199 13.78 42.07 -4.10
N LYS A 200 13.93 41.07 -3.22
CA LYS A 200 14.53 39.77 -3.58
C LYS A 200 13.62 38.95 -4.50
N ILE A 201 12.30 39.05 -4.33
CA ILE A 201 11.31 38.40 -5.22
C ILE A 201 11.36 39.02 -6.62
N GLU A 202 11.48 40.34 -6.71
CA GLU A 202 11.63 41.06 -7.99
C GLU A 202 12.96 40.70 -8.69
N GLU A 203 14.05 40.62 -7.94
CA GLU A 203 15.35 40.13 -8.43
C GLU A 203 15.24 38.68 -8.93
N PHE A 204 14.59 37.80 -8.16
CA PHE A 204 14.36 36.42 -8.55
C PHE A 204 13.52 36.30 -9.83
N GLU A 205 12.42 37.06 -9.94
CA GLU A 205 11.55 37.08 -11.11
C GLU A 205 12.31 37.47 -12.39
N LYS A 206 13.26 38.41 -12.27
CA LYS A 206 14.01 38.96 -13.40
C LYS A 206 15.26 38.14 -13.75
N ASP A 207 16.03 37.74 -12.75
CA ASP A 207 17.41 37.25 -12.92
C ASP A 207 17.54 35.74 -12.70
N TYR A 208 16.46 35.03 -12.34
CA TYR A 208 16.48 33.57 -12.21
C TYR A 208 16.73 32.88 -13.55
N THR A 209 17.67 31.94 -13.54
CA THR A 209 17.97 31.03 -14.63
C THR A 209 18.21 29.63 -14.08
N SER A 210 17.93 28.59 -14.88
CA SER A 210 18.04 27.19 -14.43
C SER A 210 19.45 26.78 -14.00
N ASN A 211 20.50 27.46 -14.47
CA ASN A 211 21.89 27.28 -14.03
C ASN A 211 22.24 28.01 -12.71
N LYS A 212 21.37 28.89 -12.20
CA LYS A 212 21.53 29.59 -10.91
C LYS A 212 20.66 29.01 -9.79
N ALA A 213 19.96 27.91 -10.03
CA ALA A 213 19.05 27.31 -9.03
C ALA A 213 19.73 26.99 -7.68
N LEU A 214 20.92 26.41 -7.67
CA LEU A 214 21.69 26.15 -6.43
C LEU A 214 22.10 27.44 -5.69
N TRP A 215 22.44 28.49 -6.44
CA TRP A 215 22.78 29.79 -5.85
C TRP A 215 21.56 30.40 -5.16
N TRP A 216 20.40 30.40 -5.82
CA TRP A 216 19.15 30.89 -5.23
C TRP A 216 18.67 30.05 -4.05
N TYR A 217 18.92 28.74 -4.06
CA TYR A 217 18.62 27.86 -2.94
C TYR A 217 19.45 28.16 -1.70
N THR A 218 20.72 28.53 -1.87
CA THR A 218 21.66 28.83 -0.76
C THR A 218 21.66 30.30 -0.37
N TYR A 219 21.16 31.19 -1.22
CA TYR A 219 21.01 32.61 -0.93
C TYR A 219 19.96 32.85 0.18
N ASP A 220 20.32 33.63 1.19
CA ASP A 220 19.44 33.99 2.31
C ASP A 220 18.24 34.84 1.85
N SER A 221 17.20 34.14 1.40
CA SER A 221 16.00 34.68 0.76
C SER A 221 14.77 33.86 1.11
N PHE A 222 13.59 34.35 0.72
CA PHE A 222 12.34 33.60 0.81
C PHE A 222 12.43 32.18 0.24
N PHE A 223 13.25 31.93 -0.79
CA PHE A 223 13.20 30.69 -1.56
C PHE A 223 13.57 29.46 -0.71
N TYR A 224 14.70 29.52 0.01
CA TYR A 224 15.10 28.47 0.96
C TYR A 224 14.03 28.23 2.03
N ARG A 225 13.54 29.31 2.65
CA ARG A 225 12.59 29.23 3.77
C ARG A 225 11.26 28.60 3.34
N ILE A 226 10.71 29.08 2.23
CA ILE A 226 9.39 28.66 1.72
C ILE A 226 9.45 27.22 1.21
N LEU A 227 10.47 26.87 0.43
CA LEU A 227 10.61 25.53 -0.13
C LEU A 227 10.79 24.49 0.99
N ASN A 228 11.70 24.72 1.93
CA ASN A 228 11.91 23.77 3.03
C ASN A 228 10.71 23.74 3.99
N ALA A 229 10.02 24.87 4.23
CA ALA A 229 8.77 24.87 5.00
C ALA A 229 7.67 24.06 4.31
N ALA A 230 7.51 24.20 2.99
CA ALA A 230 6.54 23.45 2.21
C ALA A 230 6.83 21.95 2.24
N LEU A 231 8.10 21.55 2.08
CA LEU A 231 8.54 20.15 2.17
C LEU A 231 8.29 19.55 3.56
N ARG A 232 8.55 20.30 4.65
CA ARG A 232 8.28 19.88 6.03
C ARG A 232 6.79 19.73 6.34
N LYS A 233 5.98 20.71 5.94
CA LYS A 233 4.52 20.70 6.15
C LYS A 233 3.78 19.77 5.19
N GLN A 234 4.49 19.16 4.23
CA GLN A 234 3.91 18.45 3.09
C GLN A 234 2.85 19.31 2.37
N ASP A 235 3.13 20.59 2.19
CA ASP A 235 2.28 21.51 1.42
C ASP A 235 2.45 21.21 -0.07
N ILE A 236 1.66 20.26 -0.54
CA ILE A 236 1.74 19.75 -1.91
C ILE A 236 1.52 20.87 -2.94
N ARG A 237 0.68 21.87 -2.63
CA ARG A 237 0.44 23.01 -3.55
C ARG A 237 1.73 23.80 -3.72
N MET A 238 2.36 24.21 -2.63
CA MET A 238 3.61 24.99 -2.70
C MET A 238 4.75 24.18 -3.31
N ILE A 239 4.86 22.88 -3.01
CA ILE A 239 5.84 21.98 -3.63
C ILE A 239 5.63 21.92 -5.16
N LEU A 240 4.37 21.85 -5.62
CA LEU A 240 4.03 21.85 -7.04
C LEU A 240 4.37 23.16 -7.75
N LEU A 241 4.16 24.29 -7.08
CA LEU A 241 4.57 25.61 -7.57
C LEU A 241 6.10 25.74 -7.65
N CYS A 242 6.83 25.11 -6.73
CA CYS A 242 8.29 25.10 -6.73
C CYS A 242 8.92 24.04 -7.66
N ARG A 243 8.13 23.20 -8.35
CA ARG A 243 8.66 21.98 -9.01
C ARG A 243 9.70 22.24 -10.10
N SER A 244 9.56 23.33 -10.87
CA SER A 244 10.51 23.69 -11.92
C SER A 244 11.89 23.94 -11.32
N PHE A 245 11.93 24.68 -10.21
CA PHE A 245 13.15 24.95 -9.45
C PHE A 245 13.74 23.68 -8.83
N ILE A 246 12.90 22.79 -8.27
CA ILE A 246 13.34 21.49 -7.76
C ILE A 246 13.97 20.65 -8.88
N SER A 247 13.39 20.67 -10.09
CA SER A 247 13.92 19.98 -11.27
C SER A 247 15.25 20.58 -11.75
N ASP A 248 15.38 21.90 -11.70
CA ASP A 248 16.64 22.60 -12.02
C ASP A 248 17.75 22.25 -11.03
N ILE A 249 17.45 22.24 -9.71
CA ILE A 249 18.38 21.80 -8.67
C ILE A 249 18.78 20.34 -8.91
N HIS A 250 17.82 19.45 -9.18
CA HIS A 250 18.09 18.04 -9.49
C HIS A 250 19.08 17.88 -10.65
N ARG A 251 18.86 18.61 -11.75
CA ARG A 251 19.72 18.57 -12.94
C ARG A 251 21.12 19.09 -12.64
N GLN A 252 21.25 20.16 -11.87
CA GLN A 252 22.56 20.67 -11.45
C GLN A 252 23.30 19.68 -10.56
N LEU A 253 22.62 19.08 -9.57
CA LEU A 253 23.23 18.06 -8.72
C LEU A 253 23.67 16.83 -9.53
N GLN A 254 22.87 16.38 -10.51
CA GLN A 254 23.28 15.30 -11.42
C GLN A 254 24.54 15.66 -12.23
N TYR A 255 24.61 16.89 -12.74
CA TYR A 255 25.77 17.36 -13.50
C TYR A 255 27.04 17.46 -12.62
N LEU A 256 26.88 17.86 -11.37
CA LEU A 256 27.95 18.06 -10.39
C LEU A 256 28.27 16.82 -9.56
N GLN A 257 27.58 15.69 -9.82
CA GLN A 257 27.67 14.47 -9.04
C GLN A 257 29.13 14.08 -8.80
N SER A 258 29.49 13.86 -7.53
CA SER A 258 30.83 13.39 -7.18
C SER A 258 31.11 12.06 -7.86
N LYS A 259 32.37 11.82 -8.24
CA LYS A 259 32.84 10.53 -8.77
C LYS A 259 33.57 9.68 -7.74
N LYS A 260 33.70 10.18 -6.51
CA LYS A 260 34.43 9.50 -5.44
C LYS A 260 33.55 9.38 -4.20
N PRO A 261 33.66 8.25 -3.46
CA PRO A 261 33.06 8.14 -2.14
C PRO A 261 33.56 9.24 -1.23
N MET A 262 32.66 9.79 -0.40
CA MET A 262 33.00 10.82 0.58
C MET A 262 32.26 10.59 1.88
N ARG A 263 32.85 11.09 2.97
CA ARG A 263 32.19 11.17 4.27
C ARG A 263 31.81 12.63 4.52
N VAL A 264 30.57 12.85 4.92
CA VAL A 264 30.02 14.17 5.18
C VAL A 264 29.34 14.23 6.55
N TYR A 265 29.18 15.44 7.05
CA TYR A 265 28.82 15.74 8.42
C TYR A 265 27.69 16.78 8.48
N ARG A 266 26.72 16.58 9.38
CA ARG A 266 25.69 17.57 9.66
C ARG A 266 25.36 17.58 11.15
N SER A 267 25.37 18.77 11.76
CA SER A 267 24.91 18.94 13.15
C SER A 267 23.42 19.25 13.20
N GLN A 268 22.75 18.75 14.23
CA GLN A 268 21.34 18.97 14.50
C GLN A 268 21.10 18.96 16.02
N LEU A 269 20.26 19.86 16.52
CA LEU A 269 19.71 19.75 17.87
C LEU A 269 18.40 18.97 17.80
N MET A 270 18.22 18.02 18.74
CA MET A 270 17.11 17.06 18.71
C MET A 270 16.63 16.74 20.13
N SER A 271 15.34 16.47 20.32
CA SER A 271 14.86 16.03 21.63
C SER A 271 15.32 14.60 21.94
N ILE A 272 15.47 14.27 23.22
CA ILE A 272 15.84 12.90 23.63
C ILE A 272 14.80 11.86 23.17
N ASP A 273 13.53 12.25 23.05
CA ASP A 273 12.47 11.37 22.57
C ASP A 273 12.59 11.08 21.06
N GLU A 274 12.95 12.08 20.25
CA GLU A 274 13.25 11.90 18.83
C GLU A 274 14.49 11.05 18.62
N LEU A 275 15.53 11.24 19.45
CA LEU A 275 16.73 10.43 19.41
C LEU A 275 16.42 8.96 19.77
N ARG A 276 15.68 8.72 20.86
CA ARG A 276 15.21 7.38 21.26
C ARG A 276 14.29 6.75 20.23
N TYR A 277 13.55 7.57 19.48
CA TYR A 277 12.76 7.09 18.36
C TYR A 277 13.68 6.62 17.22
N LEU A 278 14.72 7.38 16.87
CA LEU A 278 15.72 6.97 15.86
C LEU A 278 16.46 5.69 16.25
N GLU A 279 16.80 5.50 17.53
CA GLU A 279 17.47 4.27 18.02
C GLU A 279 16.69 2.99 17.66
N LYS A 280 15.35 3.05 17.57
CA LYS A 280 14.51 1.91 17.18
C LYS A 280 14.68 1.48 15.72
N TYR A 281 15.28 2.33 14.89
CA TYR A 281 15.47 2.13 13.45
C TYR A 281 16.92 1.85 13.08
N ILE A 282 17.79 1.51 14.05
CA ILE A 282 19.14 1.03 13.75
C ILE A 282 19.04 -0.24 12.88
N GLY A 283 19.80 -0.25 11.77
CA GLY A 283 19.76 -1.26 10.72
C GLY A 283 18.69 -1.03 9.64
N GLN A 284 17.83 -0.01 9.78
CA GLN A 284 16.68 0.26 8.91
C GLN A 284 16.92 1.47 7.99
N PHE A 285 15.94 1.79 7.13
CA PHE A 285 16.04 2.88 6.16
C PHE A 285 15.36 4.16 6.63
N ILE A 286 16.01 5.29 6.35
CA ILE A 286 15.58 6.66 6.60
C ILE A 286 15.54 7.38 5.26
N SER A 287 14.40 7.99 4.93
CA SER A 287 14.31 8.91 3.79
C SER A 287 14.19 10.35 4.26
N MET A 288 14.99 11.23 3.64
CA MET A 288 14.92 12.68 3.85
C MET A 288 13.94 13.31 2.85
N ASN A 289 12.83 13.89 3.32
CA ASN A 289 11.86 14.58 2.47
C ASN A 289 12.20 16.05 2.20
N SER A 290 13.36 16.51 2.69
CA SER A 290 13.94 17.81 2.37
C SER A 290 15.30 17.63 1.73
N PHE A 291 15.82 18.67 1.09
CA PHE A 291 17.24 18.70 0.74
C PHE A 291 18.08 18.62 2.01
N LEU A 292 19.15 17.83 1.98
CA LEU A 292 20.04 17.66 3.13
C LEU A 292 21.36 18.37 2.83
N SER A 293 21.55 19.54 3.44
CA SER A 293 22.82 20.27 3.40
C SER A 293 23.77 19.70 4.46
N THR A 294 24.99 19.39 4.05
CA THR A 294 26.05 18.76 4.85
C THR A 294 27.39 19.41 4.53
N SER A 295 28.42 19.19 5.36
CA SER A 295 29.78 19.62 5.06
C SER A 295 30.69 18.39 4.97
N ASN A 296 31.65 18.39 4.05
CA ASN A 296 32.71 17.38 4.05
C ASN A 296 33.79 17.65 5.13
N GLU A 297 33.75 18.80 5.79
CA GLU A 297 34.64 19.19 6.88
C GLU A 297 33.96 19.04 8.24
N ARG A 298 34.38 18.03 9.03
CA ARG A 298 33.83 17.78 10.37
C ARG A 298 33.87 19.00 11.31
N PRO A 299 34.95 19.81 11.35
CA PRO A 299 34.98 21.01 12.20
C PRO A 299 33.93 22.06 11.79
N VAL A 300 33.64 22.20 10.50
CA VAL A 300 32.62 23.12 9.98
C VAL A 300 31.23 22.69 10.44
N ALA A 301 30.91 21.40 10.36
CA ALA A 301 29.65 20.88 10.88
C ALA A 301 29.53 21.11 12.41
N LEU A 302 30.58 20.88 13.18
CA LEU A 302 30.59 21.07 14.64
C LEU A 302 30.46 22.54 15.04
N PHE A 303 30.99 23.49 14.25
CA PHE A 303 30.77 24.92 14.47
C PHE A 303 29.28 25.29 14.50
N TYR A 304 28.44 24.57 13.74
CA TYR A 304 27.00 24.78 13.68
C TYR A 304 26.19 24.11 14.82
N MET A 305 26.85 23.45 15.79
CA MET A 305 26.21 22.67 16.85
C MET A 305 25.73 23.48 18.08
N GLY A 306 25.92 24.82 18.07
CA GLY A 306 25.49 25.73 19.15
C GLY A 306 26.48 25.81 20.33
N ASP A 307 26.38 26.87 21.14
CA ASP A 307 27.31 27.15 22.26
C ASP A 307 27.08 26.20 23.45
N GLN A 308 28.14 25.55 23.97
CA GLN A 308 28.11 24.66 25.14
C GLN A 308 27.67 25.36 26.44
N SER A 309 27.75 26.69 26.50
CA SER A 309 27.43 27.45 27.72
C SER A 309 25.93 27.50 28.06
N GLN A 310 25.05 27.22 27.10
CA GLN A 310 23.59 27.28 27.29
C GLN A 310 23.02 25.91 27.70
N LYS A 311 22.24 25.86 28.79
CA LYS A 311 21.42 24.69 29.14
C LYS A 311 20.26 24.58 28.17
N ILE A 312 20.48 23.91 27.04
CA ILE A 312 19.48 23.62 26.03
C ILE A 312 18.72 22.35 26.46
N ALA A 313 17.40 22.32 26.32
CA ALA A 313 16.57 21.15 26.62
C ALA A 313 16.63 20.06 25.51
N LEU A 314 17.61 20.16 24.62
CA LEU A 314 17.80 19.33 23.42
C LEU A 314 19.21 18.76 23.41
N GLU A 315 19.34 17.57 22.84
CA GLU A 315 20.57 16.84 22.66
C GLU A 315 21.33 17.34 21.42
N ARG A 316 22.67 17.34 21.51
CA ARG A 316 23.56 17.67 20.38
C ARG A 316 23.81 16.42 19.57
N VAL A 317 23.40 16.43 18.30
CA VAL A 317 23.52 15.28 17.41
C VAL A 317 24.37 15.63 16.19
N LEU A 318 25.38 14.81 15.91
CA LEU A 318 26.19 14.86 14.69
C LEU A 318 25.83 13.66 13.80
N PHE A 319 25.32 13.93 12.61
CA PHE A 319 25.15 12.94 11.57
C PHE A 319 26.48 12.75 10.83
N GLU A 320 27.00 11.54 10.82
CA GLU A 320 28.15 11.11 10.03
C GLU A 320 27.66 10.19 8.90
N ILE A 321 27.75 10.66 7.66
CA ILE A 321 27.14 10.02 6.49
C ILE A 321 28.23 9.56 5.54
N GLU A 322 28.24 8.27 5.24
CA GLU A 322 29.05 7.69 4.17
C GLU A 322 28.25 7.70 2.87
N ALA A 323 28.75 8.41 1.86
CA ALA A 323 28.06 8.59 0.58
C ALA A 323 28.96 8.13 -0.57
N ASP A 324 28.54 7.05 -1.24
CA ASP A 324 29.21 6.52 -2.41
C ASP A 324 28.36 6.79 -3.67
N PRO A 325 28.84 7.64 -4.59
CA PRO A 325 28.11 7.96 -5.81
C PRO A 325 28.07 6.81 -6.82
N GLU A 326 28.93 5.79 -6.72
CA GLU A 326 28.88 4.63 -7.61
C GLU A 326 27.73 3.67 -7.26
N ILE A 327 27.25 3.72 -6.01
CA ILE A 327 26.16 2.89 -5.52
C ILE A 327 24.80 3.49 -5.93
N VAL A 328 24.67 4.82 -6.00
CA VAL A 328 23.39 5.51 -6.17
C VAL A 328 23.19 6.02 -7.60
N SER A 329 22.20 5.46 -8.30
CA SER A 329 21.83 5.86 -9.67
C SER A 329 20.66 6.86 -9.73
N SER A 330 19.83 6.93 -8.69
CA SER A 330 18.50 7.57 -8.73
C SER A 330 18.44 9.01 -8.18
N LYS A 331 19.11 9.30 -7.06
CA LYS A 331 19.05 10.59 -6.35
C LYS A 331 20.45 11.19 -6.19
N PRO A 332 20.77 12.30 -6.90
CA PRO A 332 22.11 12.85 -6.91
C PRO A 332 22.46 13.56 -5.60
N PHE A 333 23.76 13.69 -5.33
CA PHE A 333 24.33 14.56 -4.33
C PHE A 333 25.67 15.11 -4.85
N ALA A 334 25.99 16.35 -4.53
CA ALA A 334 27.19 17.00 -5.05
C ALA A 334 27.78 17.99 -4.05
N ASP A 335 29.09 18.21 -4.16
CA ASP A 335 29.74 19.40 -3.60
C ASP A 335 29.29 20.61 -4.41
N ILE A 336 28.61 21.53 -3.72
CA ILE A 336 28.04 22.75 -4.33
C ILE A 336 28.81 24.00 -3.93
N ASN A 337 30.00 23.88 -3.33
CA ASN A 337 30.75 25.03 -2.82
C ASN A 337 31.01 26.12 -3.86
N MET A 338 31.19 25.74 -5.13
CA MET A 338 31.38 26.68 -6.26
C MET A 338 30.08 27.32 -6.78
N TYR A 339 28.93 26.81 -6.37
CA TYR A 339 27.58 27.22 -6.81
C TYR A 339 26.72 27.77 -5.68
N SER A 340 27.15 27.57 -4.43
CA SER A 340 26.54 28.12 -3.23
C SER A 340 26.83 29.63 -3.12
N CYS A 341 25.90 30.37 -2.53
CA CYS A 341 26.14 31.75 -2.13
C CYS A 341 27.27 31.85 -1.07
N PHE A 342 27.56 30.75 -0.36
CA PHE A 342 28.62 30.67 0.63
C PHE A 342 29.77 29.79 0.13
N THR A 343 30.77 30.40 -0.50
CA THR A 343 31.85 29.68 -1.21
C THR A 343 32.93 29.03 -0.33
N ASN A 344 32.78 29.09 1.00
CA ASN A 344 33.79 28.63 1.96
C ASN A 344 33.26 27.61 2.97
N GLU A 345 32.08 27.04 2.74
CA GLU A 345 31.43 26.11 3.68
C GLU A 345 31.68 24.63 3.34
N SER A 346 32.31 24.37 2.20
CA SER A 346 32.52 23.01 1.65
C SER A 346 31.21 22.21 1.67
N GLU A 347 30.14 22.88 1.22
CA GLU A 347 28.77 22.40 1.31
C GLU A 347 28.52 21.27 0.30
N VAL A 348 28.06 20.13 0.81
CA VAL A 348 27.59 18.99 0.02
C VAL A 348 26.08 18.87 0.21
N LEU A 349 25.32 18.92 -0.90
CA LEU A 349 23.86 18.91 -0.90
C LEU A 349 23.32 17.59 -1.47
N PHE A 350 22.46 16.91 -0.71
CA PHE A 350 21.72 15.73 -1.18
C PHE A 350 20.35 16.11 -1.70
N MET A 351 19.94 15.46 -2.79
CA MET A 351 18.61 15.62 -3.37
C MET A 351 17.51 15.21 -2.38
N LEU A 352 16.39 15.94 -2.38
CA LEU A 352 15.22 15.53 -1.61
C LEU A 352 14.73 14.13 -2.07
N GLY A 353 14.35 13.31 -1.11
CA GLY A 353 14.01 11.91 -1.31
C GLY A 353 15.21 10.95 -1.24
N SER A 354 16.43 11.41 -0.98
CA SER A 354 17.57 10.50 -0.71
C SER A 354 17.26 9.56 0.46
N ILE A 355 17.70 8.31 0.33
CA ILE A 355 17.47 7.23 1.28
C ILE A 355 18.81 6.84 1.90
N PHE A 356 18.81 6.61 3.20
CA PHE A 356 19.98 6.27 3.98
C PHE A 356 19.69 5.08 4.89
N ARG A 357 20.66 4.21 5.08
CA ARG A 357 20.62 3.20 6.14
C ARG A 357 21.15 3.81 7.44
N LEU A 358 20.41 3.65 8.53
CA LEU A 358 20.89 4.03 9.86
C LEU A 358 21.74 2.90 10.42
N ASN A 359 23.05 3.10 10.51
CA ASN A 359 23.99 2.04 10.89
C ASN A 359 24.11 1.88 12.40
N ASN A 360 24.25 3.00 13.11
CA ASN A 360 24.43 3.01 14.56
C ASN A 360 24.21 4.42 15.13
N ILE A 361 23.95 4.51 16.44
CA ILE A 361 23.94 5.77 17.20
C ILE A 361 24.87 5.58 18.40
N THR A 362 25.84 6.48 18.57
CA THR A 362 26.81 6.45 19.67
C THR A 362 26.77 7.74 20.46
N HIS A 363 27.26 7.73 21.70
CA HIS A 363 27.35 8.93 22.55
C HIS A 363 28.80 9.14 22.96
N THR A 364 29.33 10.34 22.71
CA THR A 364 30.72 10.68 23.03
C THR A 364 30.87 11.28 24.42
N ASP A 365 32.08 11.19 24.97
CA ASP A 365 32.44 11.77 26.28
C ASP A 365 32.20 13.31 26.35
N ASN A 366 32.12 13.97 25.20
CA ASN A 366 31.87 15.41 25.06
C ASN A 366 30.38 15.78 25.01
N GLN A 367 29.47 14.90 25.44
CA GLN A 367 28.01 15.12 25.43
C GLN A 367 27.42 15.34 24.02
N VAL A 368 27.98 14.68 23.01
CA VAL A 368 27.50 14.71 21.63
C VAL A 368 27.13 13.30 21.18
N TRP A 369 25.90 13.14 20.70
CA TRP A 369 25.43 11.93 20.03
C TRP A 369 25.91 11.90 18.58
N ILE A 370 26.41 10.78 18.11
CA ILE A 370 26.83 10.58 16.71
C ILE A 370 25.93 9.54 16.07
N VAL A 371 25.25 9.95 15.00
CA VAL A 371 24.37 9.11 14.18
C VAL A 371 25.11 8.71 12.92
N HIS A 372 25.46 7.44 12.78
CA HIS A 372 26.18 6.92 11.63
C HIS A 372 25.20 6.41 10.56
N MET A 373 25.33 6.90 9.33
CA MET A 373 24.44 6.55 8.22
C MET A 373 25.22 6.25 6.94
N THR A 374 24.65 5.44 6.07
CA THR A 374 25.19 5.21 4.71
C THR A 374 24.12 5.53 3.68
N LEU A 375 24.48 6.27 2.63
CA LEU A 375 23.59 6.55 1.51
C LEU A 375 23.26 5.26 0.74
N CYS A 376 21.98 5.04 0.46
CA CYS A 376 21.46 3.85 -0.19
C CYS A 376 20.92 4.15 -1.59
N SER A 377 20.93 3.12 -2.44
CA SER A 377 20.35 3.17 -3.78
C SER A 377 18.91 2.67 -3.81
N ASP A 378 18.10 3.21 -4.72
CA ASP A 378 16.77 2.66 -5.06
C ASP A 378 16.86 1.18 -5.51
N ASP A 379 18.04 0.75 -5.96
CA ASP A 379 18.32 -0.60 -6.46
C ASP A 379 18.70 -1.61 -5.36
N GLU A 380 18.84 -1.21 -4.09
CA GLU A 380 19.02 -2.17 -2.99
C GLU A 380 17.83 -3.12 -2.91
N HIS A 381 18.09 -4.43 -2.74
CA HIS A 381 17.08 -5.49 -2.81
C HIS A 381 15.80 -5.20 -2.00
N ASP A 382 15.95 -4.64 -0.80
CA ASP A 382 14.86 -4.35 0.13
C ASP A 382 14.06 -3.09 -0.24
N LEU A 383 14.64 -2.18 -1.02
CA LEU A 383 14.00 -0.96 -1.54
C LEU A 383 13.46 -1.16 -2.95
N LYS A 384 14.13 -1.99 -3.75
CA LYS A 384 13.88 -2.19 -5.17
C LYS A 384 12.49 -2.75 -5.42
N SER A 385 12.07 -3.79 -4.71
CA SER A 385 10.73 -4.37 -4.87
C SER A 385 9.62 -3.36 -4.57
N VAL A 386 9.73 -2.66 -3.43
CA VAL A 386 8.77 -1.65 -2.97
C VAL A 386 8.67 -0.47 -3.95
N LEU A 387 9.81 0.08 -4.38
CA LEU A 387 9.82 1.23 -5.29
C LEU A 387 9.48 0.85 -6.74
N THR A 388 9.86 -0.35 -7.21
CA THR A 388 9.59 -0.83 -8.58
C THR A 388 8.10 -1.14 -8.78
N ASP A 389 7.44 -1.82 -7.84
CA ASP A 389 6.00 -2.14 -7.94
C ASP A 389 5.13 -0.88 -8.06
N MET A 390 5.54 0.20 -7.40
CA MET A 390 4.80 1.47 -7.42
C MET A 390 5.17 2.37 -8.60
N LYS A 391 6.43 2.39 -9.02
CA LYS A 391 6.84 3.07 -10.26
C LYS A 391 6.17 2.41 -11.48
N HIS A 392 5.99 1.08 -11.48
CA HIS A 392 5.25 0.37 -12.54
C HIS A 392 3.76 0.76 -12.63
N GLN A 393 3.11 1.11 -11.52
CA GLN A 393 1.72 1.61 -11.52
C GLN A 393 1.58 3.02 -12.10
N ASN A 394 2.67 3.80 -12.14
CA ASN A 394 2.69 5.20 -12.59
C ASN A 394 3.33 5.42 -13.97
N GLY A 395 3.83 4.35 -14.61
CA GLY A 395 4.44 4.38 -15.94
C GLY A 395 5.91 4.85 -15.97
N ILE A 396 6.65 4.46 -17.01
CA ILE A 396 8.04 4.83 -17.26
C ILE A 396 8.06 6.01 -18.24
N GLY A 397 8.66 7.15 -17.89
CA GLY A 397 8.77 8.35 -18.75
C GLY A 397 8.18 9.65 -18.16
N GLU A 398 7.90 10.64 -19.02
CA GLU A 398 7.26 11.91 -18.63
C GLU A 398 5.87 11.63 -18.02
N THR A 399 5.56 12.29 -16.89
CA THR A 399 4.29 12.09 -16.16
C THR A 399 3.28 13.18 -16.51
N SER A 400 1.97 12.90 -16.39
CA SER A 400 0.90 13.86 -16.65
C SER A 400 0.16 14.29 -15.38
N PHE A 401 -0.53 15.45 -15.44
CA PHE A 401 -1.42 15.90 -14.36
C PHE A 401 -2.52 14.88 -14.04
N HIS A 402 -2.86 13.97 -14.98
CA HIS A 402 -3.81 12.89 -14.74
C HIS A 402 -3.28 11.87 -13.73
N THR A 403 -2.03 11.43 -13.87
CA THR A 403 -1.37 10.52 -12.92
C THR A 403 -1.20 11.18 -11.55
N LEU A 404 -0.80 12.46 -11.53
CA LEU A 404 -0.72 13.26 -10.30
C LEU A 404 -2.07 13.37 -9.60
N GLY A 405 -3.15 13.70 -10.33
CA GLY A 405 -4.51 13.80 -9.76
C GLY A 405 -4.97 12.49 -9.12
N LYS A 406 -4.64 11.35 -9.74
CA LYS A 406 -4.99 10.03 -9.21
C LYS A 406 -4.21 9.72 -7.92
N LEU A 407 -2.93 10.07 -7.89
CA LEU A 407 -2.08 9.94 -6.71
C LEU A 407 -2.61 10.81 -5.56
N LEU A 408 -2.89 12.10 -5.82
CA LEU A 408 -3.41 13.04 -4.83
C LEU A 408 -4.74 12.58 -4.23
N TRP A 409 -5.63 12.05 -5.05
CA TRP A 409 -6.88 11.48 -4.56
C TRP A 409 -6.64 10.23 -3.71
N THR A 410 -5.74 9.33 -4.12
CA THR A 410 -5.38 8.14 -3.32
C THR A 410 -4.78 8.55 -1.97
N MET A 411 -4.06 9.68 -1.90
CA MET A 411 -3.55 10.28 -0.67
C MET A 411 -4.63 11.00 0.17
N GLY A 412 -5.90 10.95 -0.23
CA GLY A 412 -7.01 11.59 0.48
C GLY A 412 -7.04 13.12 0.33
N LYS A 413 -6.52 13.67 -0.78
CA LYS A 413 -6.50 15.11 -1.10
C LYS A 413 -7.40 15.44 -2.30
N PRO A 414 -8.73 15.25 -2.20
CA PRO A 414 -9.65 15.41 -3.34
C PRO A 414 -9.67 16.83 -3.92
N ASP A 415 -9.54 17.88 -3.09
CA ASP A 415 -9.58 19.27 -3.55
C ASP A 415 -8.38 19.62 -4.46
N LEU A 416 -7.20 19.11 -4.12
CA LEU A 416 -6.00 19.28 -4.94
C LEU A 416 -6.11 18.44 -6.22
N ALA A 417 -6.58 17.19 -6.12
CA ALA A 417 -6.82 16.36 -7.29
C ALA A 417 -7.79 17.03 -8.28
N GLU A 418 -8.88 17.61 -7.78
CA GLU A 418 -9.83 18.39 -8.57
C GLU A 418 -9.20 19.62 -9.23
N LYS A 419 -8.38 20.40 -8.49
CA LYS A 419 -7.68 21.57 -9.06
C LYS A 419 -6.82 21.18 -10.27
N TYR A 420 -6.02 20.12 -10.15
CA TYR A 420 -5.11 19.71 -11.22
C TYR A 420 -5.82 19.01 -12.38
N TYR A 421 -6.89 18.26 -12.12
CA TYR A 421 -7.72 17.72 -13.19
C TYR A 421 -8.40 18.82 -14.00
N ASN A 422 -8.96 19.86 -13.35
CA ASN A 422 -9.54 21.00 -14.07
C ASN A 422 -8.49 21.75 -14.89
N ARG A 423 -7.29 21.97 -14.34
CA ARG A 423 -6.20 22.57 -15.11
C ARG A 423 -5.82 21.74 -16.34
N LEU A 424 -5.77 20.42 -16.22
CA LEU A 424 -5.49 19.55 -17.36
C LEU A 424 -6.62 19.61 -18.40
N VAL A 425 -7.88 19.71 -17.97
CA VAL A 425 -9.03 19.92 -18.86
C VAL A 425 -8.88 21.23 -19.64
N ASP A 426 -8.37 22.29 -19.02
CA ASP A 426 -8.15 23.59 -19.68
C ASP A 426 -6.97 23.57 -20.68
N GLU A 427 -6.01 22.65 -20.51
CA GLU A 427 -4.78 22.54 -21.34
C GLU A 427 -4.92 21.59 -22.55
N ILE A 428 -5.87 20.63 -22.55
CA ILE A 428 -6.04 19.63 -23.63
C ILE A 428 -7.09 20.02 -24.67
N SER A 429 -6.95 19.50 -25.90
CA SER A 429 -7.92 19.77 -26.99
C SER A 429 -9.32 19.22 -26.63
N PRO A 430 -10.41 19.91 -27.02
CA PRO A 430 -11.78 19.40 -26.86
C PRO A 430 -12.05 18.03 -27.49
N GLU A 431 -11.27 17.62 -28.52
CA GLU A 431 -11.40 16.32 -29.18
C GLU A 431 -10.55 15.20 -28.54
N ASP A 432 -9.76 15.52 -27.49
CA ASP A 432 -8.87 14.55 -26.88
C ASP A 432 -9.67 13.46 -26.13
N PRO A 433 -9.44 12.16 -26.42
CA PRO A 433 -10.11 11.06 -25.73
C PRO A 433 -9.94 11.06 -24.20
N LEU A 434 -8.85 11.68 -23.70
CA LEU A 434 -8.58 11.82 -22.26
C LEU A 434 -9.60 12.73 -21.57
N LEU A 435 -10.26 13.64 -22.30
CA LEU A 435 -11.26 14.56 -21.74
C LEU A 435 -12.45 13.83 -21.12
N ASN A 436 -12.89 12.73 -21.74
CA ASN A 436 -13.92 11.85 -21.17
C ASN A 436 -13.48 11.27 -19.82
N VAL A 437 -12.25 10.77 -19.76
CA VAL A 437 -11.68 10.19 -18.53
C VAL A 437 -11.60 11.26 -17.44
N LEU A 438 -11.16 12.48 -17.77
CA LEU A 438 -11.05 13.57 -16.80
C LEU A 438 -12.41 14.02 -16.25
N TYR A 439 -13.43 14.15 -17.09
CA TYR A 439 -14.78 14.47 -16.62
C TYR A 439 -15.37 13.35 -15.73
N ALA A 440 -15.08 12.08 -16.04
CA ALA A 440 -15.49 10.96 -15.20
C ALA A 440 -14.78 10.99 -13.83
N GLU A 441 -13.47 11.27 -13.77
CA GLU A 441 -12.74 11.38 -12.51
C GLU A 441 -13.19 12.61 -11.69
N LEU A 442 -13.39 13.77 -12.33
CA LEU A 442 -13.95 14.97 -11.68
C LEU A 442 -15.36 14.73 -11.13
N SER A 443 -16.20 13.99 -11.84
CA SER A 443 -17.55 13.63 -11.38
C SER A 443 -17.52 12.78 -10.11
N LYS A 444 -16.60 11.81 -10.03
CA LYS A 444 -16.42 10.97 -8.84
C LYS A 444 -15.89 11.79 -7.66
N ILE A 445 -14.99 12.75 -7.88
CA ILE A 445 -14.49 13.65 -6.82
C ILE A 445 -15.63 14.54 -6.30
N ALA A 446 -16.38 15.19 -7.20
CA ALA A 446 -17.52 16.02 -6.83
C ALA A 446 -18.59 15.23 -6.06
N SER A 447 -18.83 13.97 -6.43
CA SER A 447 -19.73 13.08 -5.69
C SER A 447 -19.22 12.80 -4.26
N GLN A 448 -17.92 12.56 -4.09
CA GLN A 448 -17.32 12.27 -2.79
C GLN A 448 -17.28 13.49 -1.86
N GLN A 449 -17.15 14.70 -2.41
CA GLN A 449 -17.24 15.95 -1.66
C GLN A 449 -18.69 16.38 -1.37
N GLY A 450 -19.71 15.65 -1.85
CA GLY A 450 -21.12 15.99 -1.66
C GLY A 450 -21.69 17.02 -2.65
N HIS A 451 -20.93 17.39 -3.69
CA HIS A 451 -21.36 18.30 -4.76
C HIS A 451 -22.15 17.56 -5.86
N TYR A 452 -23.30 16.98 -5.52
CA TYR A 452 -24.05 16.07 -6.41
C TYR A 452 -24.49 16.73 -7.73
N ASN A 453 -24.93 18.00 -7.72
CA ASN A 453 -25.31 18.70 -8.95
C ASN A 453 -24.13 18.87 -9.92
N LYS A 454 -22.95 19.23 -9.37
CA LYS A 454 -21.70 19.32 -10.14
C LYS A 454 -21.28 17.95 -10.66
N SER A 455 -21.43 16.90 -9.83
CA SER A 455 -21.14 15.52 -10.21
C SER A 455 -21.99 15.05 -11.39
N VAL A 456 -23.30 15.34 -11.39
CA VAL A 456 -24.23 15.03 -12.49
C VAL A 456 -23.85 15.79 -13.76
N GLN A 457 -23.57 17.10 -13.67
CA GLN A 457 -23.13 17.90 -14.82
C GLN A 457 -21.83 17.38 -15.44
N LEU A 458 -20.84 17.02 -14.61
CA LEU A 458 -19.57 16.46 -15.07
C LEU A 458 -19.75 15.05 -15.67
N HIS A 459 -20.66 14.25 -15.11
CA HIS A 459 -21.00 12.94 -15.67
C HIS A 459 -21.65 13.11 -17.05
N GLN A 460 -22.50 14.11 -17.22
CA GLN A 460 -23.11 14.44 -18.50
C GLN A 460 -22.07 14.89 -19.53
N LYS A 461 -21.11 15.74 -19.16
CA LYS A 461 -19.96 16.11 -20.03
C LYS A 461 -19.08 14.91 -20.42
N SER A 462 -18.86 13.96 -19.50
CA SER A 462 -18.17 12.70 -19.79
C SER A 462 -18.94 11.87 -20.83
N LEU A 463 -20.27 11.78 -20.72
CA LEU A 463 -21.11 11.09 -21.70
C LEU A 463 -21.15 11.81 -23.06
N GLU A 464 -21.21 13.14 -23.08
CA GLU A 464 -21.20 13.95 -24.31
C GLU A 464 -19.88 13.82 -25.08
N SER A 465 -18.73 13.86 -24.39
CA SER A 465 -17.41 13.62 -25.00
C SER A 465 -17.23 12.17 -25.48
N ARG A 466 -17.89 11.20 -24.83
CA ARG A 466 -17.93 9.80 -25.26
C ARG A 466 -18.71 9.61 -26.57
N ASN A 467 -19.71 10.46 -26.83
CA ASN A 467 -20.52 10.44 -28.05
C ASN A 467 -19.80 10.99 -29.29
N GLN A 468 -18.66 11.66 -29.12
CA GLN A 468 -17.81 12.16 -30.21
C GLN A 468 -16.72 11.16 -30.65
N SER A 469 -16.61 10.00 -29.99
CA SER A 469 -15.63 8.96 -30.31
C SER A 469 -16.24 7.90 -31.26
N PRO A 470 -15.55 7.43 -32.32
CA PRO A 470 -16.19 6.74 -33.47
C PRO A 470 -16.69 5.31 -33.25
N GLN A 471 -16.74 4.78 -32.03
CA GLN A 471 -17.15 3.39 -31.80
C GLN A 471 -17.99 3.22 -30.53
N THR A 472 -19.32 3.15 -30.70
CA THR A 472 -20.14 1.99 -30.32
C THR A 472 -21.63 2.25 -30.66
N ASN A 473 -22.08 1.60 -31.73
CA ASN A 473 -23.47 1.55 -32.18
C ASN A 473 -24.31 0.65 -31.24
N ILE A 474 -25.36 1.19 -30.61
CA ILE A 474 -26.69 0.58 -30.34
C ILE A 474 -27.53 1.54 -29.47
N THR A 475 -26.94 2.16 -28.45
CA THR A 475 -27.60 3.19 -27.60
C THR A 475 -28.04 4.41 -28.42
N ASN A 476 -27.27 4.74 -29.46
CA ASN A 476 -27.58 5.84 -30.38
C ASN A 476 -28.83 5.61 -31.26
N LYS A 477 -29.31 4.38 -31.43
CA LYS A 477 -30.57 4.16 -32.20
C LYS A 477 -31.83 4.51 -31.41
N VAL A 478 -31.75 4.54 -30.08
CA VAL A 478 -32.90 4.87 -29.21
C VAL A 478 -32.93 6.36 -28.87
N PHE A 479 -31.76 7.00 -28.77
CA PHE A 479 -31.65 8.44 -28.43
C PHE A 479 -31.60 9.40 -29.63
N GLN A 480 -31.37 8.92 -30.87
CA GLN A 480 -31.35 9.78 -32.09
C GLN A 480 -32.68 9.81 -32.88
N VAL A 481 -33.82 9.62 -32.24
CA VAL A 481 -35.11 9.87 -32.91
C VAL A 481 -35.61 11.26 -32.51
N GLU A 482 -35.14 12.29 -33.24
CA GLU A 482 -35.55 13.70 -33.09
C GLU A 482 -37.02 13.96 -33.52
N SER A 483 -37.78 12.91 -33.88
CA SER A 483 -39.19 13.00 -34.25
C SER A 483 -39.96 11.78 -33.72
N LEU A 484 -40.72 11.96 -32.63
CA LEU A 484 -41.70 10.99 -32.13
C LEU A 484 -42.79 10.61 -33.16
N ALA A 485 -42.80 11.20 -34.36
CA ALA A 485 -43.78 10.92 -35.40
C ALA A 485 -43.53 9.59 -36.15
N ASP A 486 -42.28 9.09 -36.22
CA ASP A 486 -41.91 8.06 -37.22
C ASP A 486 -41.68 6.64 -36.67
N LEU A 487 -41.58 6.43 -35.35
CA LEU A 487 -41.48 5.06 -34.80
C LEU A 487 -42.76 4.23 -35.03
N ASP A 488 -42.62 3.08 -35.68
CA ASP A 488 -43.71 2.13 -35.91
C ASP A 488 -44.10 1.38 -34.62
N THR A 489 -45.41 1.26 -34.37
CA THR A 489 -45.98 0.54 -33.22
C THR A 489 -45.48 -0.90 -33.13
N GLY A 490 -45.24 -1.55 -34.28
CA GLY A 490 -44.67 -2.91 -34.32
C GLY A 490 -43.24 -3.02 -33.77
N ILE A 491 -42.44 -1.96 -33.88
CA ILE A 491 -41.07 -1.93 -33.33
C ILE A 491 -41.11 -1.80 -31.80
N VAL A 492 -42.00 -0.96 -31.28
CA VAL A 492 -42.18 -0.78 -29.82
C VAL A 492 -42.67 -2.08 -29.17
N GLN A 493 -43.61 -2.79 -29.82
CA GLN A 493 -44.08 -4.10 -29.36
C GLN A 493 -42.97 -5.15 -29.32
N LYS A 494 -42.08 -5.17 -30.32
CA LYS A 494 -40.92 -6.07 -30.34
C LYS A 494 -39.95 -5.77 -29.20
N LEU A 495 -39.73 -4.49 -28.89
CA LEU A 495 -38.85 -4.08 -27.79
C LEU A 495 -39.44 -4.48 -26.43
N ILE A 496 -40.74 -4.22 -26.21
CA ILE A 496 -41.47 -4.66 -25.00
C ILE A 496 -41.27 -6.16 -24.76
N TYR A 497 -41.43 -6.98 -25.81
CA TYR A 497 -41.25 -8.43 -25.70
C TYR A 497 -39.81 -8.84 -25.37
N GLN A 498 -38.82 -8.20 -26.00
CA GLN A 498 -37.40 -8.46 -25.73
C GLN A 498 -37.02 -8.09 -24.30
N THR A 499 -37.49 -6.95 -23.80
CA THR A 499 -37.22 -6.49 -22.44
C THR A 499 -37.94 -7.35 -21.41
N ALA A 500 -39.19 -7.76 -21.66
CA ALA A 500 -39.93 -8.69 -20.79
C ALA A 500 -39.24 -10.07 -20.71
N THR A 501 -38.75 -10.59 -21.83
CA THR A 501 -37.98 -11.85 -21.86
C THR A 501 -36.68 -11.73 -21.07
N THR A 502 -36.04 -10.56 -21.11
CA THR A 502 -34.83 -10.29 -20.33
C THR A 502 -35.13 -10.25 -18.84
N LEU A 503 -36.21 -9.57 -18.44
CA LEU A 503 -36.69 -9.55 -17.06
C LEU A 503 -36.93 -10.95 -16.51
N LYS A 504 -37.60 -11.82 -17.27
CA LYS A 504 -37.84 -13.22 -16.92
C LYS A 504 -36.55 -13.98 -16.59
N ARG A 505 -35.56 -13.91 -17.47
CA ARG A 505 -34.24 -14.53 -17.26
C ARG A 505 -33.50 -13.93 -16.05
N THR A 506 -33.66 -12.63 -15.82
CA THR A 506 -33.02 -11.94 -14.69
C THR A 506 -33.62 -12.39 -13.35
N VAL A 507 -34.95 -12.58 -13.27
CA VAL A 507 -35.64 -13.05 -12.05
C VAL A 507 -35.20 -14.45 -11.63
N GLU A 508 -34.93 -15.35 -12.58
CA GLU A 508 -34.42 -16.71 -12.28
C GLU A 508 -33.08 -16.71 -11.53
N GLN A 509 -32.30 -15.64 -11.67
CA GLN A 509 -30.97 -15.49 -11.07
C GLN A 509 -31.00 -14.70 -9.75
N VAL A 510 -32.18 -14.29 -9.28
CA VAL A 510 -32.35 -13.53 -8.04
C VAL A 510 -32.14 -14.43 -6.82
N LYS A 511 -31.33 -13.96 -5.87
CA LYS A 511 -30.97 -14.72 -4.66
C LYS A 511 -31.68 -14.22 -3.39
N ALA A 512 -32.45 -13.14 -3.47
CA ALA A 512 -33.21 -12.56 -2.37
C ALA A 512 -34.41 -11.73 -2.85
N ASN A 513 -35.40 -11.52 -1.98
CA ASN A 513 -36.66 -10.87 -2.36
C ASN A 513 -37.34 -11.56 -3.56
N VAL A 514 -37.23 -12.89 -3.57
CA VAL A 514 -37.52 -13.75 -4.72
C VAL A 514 -39.01 -13.71 -5.04
N ASN A 515 -39.86 -13.70 -4.00
CA ASN A 515 -41.31 -13.72 -4.20
C ASN A 515 -41.78 -12.39 -4.81
N GLN A 516 -41.29 -11.25 -4.31
CA GLN A 516 -41.59 -9.94 -4.90
C GLN A 516 -41.05 -9.78 -6.33
N CYS A 517 -39.82 -10.22 -6.60
CA CYS A 517 -39.26 -10.15 -7.96
C CYS A 517 -40.04 -11.03 -8.96
N LYS A 518 -40.45 -12.24 -8.55
CA LYS A 518 -41.33 -13.11 -9.36
C LYS A 518 -42.69 -12.48 -9.60
N ARG A 519 -43.29 -11.86 -8.57
CA ARG A 519 -44.60 -11.21 -8.69
C ARG A 519 -44.61 -10.08 -9.74
N LEU A 520 -43.56 -9.27 -9.81
CA LEU A 520 -43.43 -8.22 -10.84
C LEU A 520 -43.34 -8.82 -12.25
N GLU A 521 -42.58 -9.91 -12.41
CA GLU A 521 -42.42 -10.57 -13.69
C GLU A 521 -43.71 -11.25 -14.16
N GLU A 522 -44.41 -11.98 -13.30
CA GLU A 522 -45.70 -12.60 -13.62
C GLU A 522 -46.73 -11.56 -14.10
N ARG A 523 -46.74 -10.37 -13.48
CA ARG A 523 -47.61 -9.24 -13.87
C ARG A 523 -47.26 -8.72 -15.27
N ILE A 524 -45.97 -8.52 -15.52
CA ILE A 524 -45.47 -8.06 -16.83
C ILE A 524 -45.74 -9.13 -17.90
N ASP A 525 -45.49 -10.40 -17.62
CA ASP A 525 -45.70 -11.52 -18.55
C ASP A 525 -47.19 -11.66 -18.92
N THR A 526 -48.10 -11.50 -17.95
CA THR A 526 -49.55 -11.53 -18.18
C THR A 526 -50.00 -10.39 -19.09
N ILE A 527 -49.55 -9.16 -18.82
CA ILE A 527 -49.87 -7.98 -19.62
C ILE A 527 -49.27 -8.10 -21.03
N THR A 528 -48.01 -8.53 -21.14
CA THR A 528 -47.33 -8.75 -22.43
C THR A 528 -48.01 -9.84 -23.25
N SER A 529 -48.54 -10.90 -22.64
CA SER A 529 -49.26 -11.97 -23.33
C SER A 529 -50.59 -11.48 -23.92
N VAL A 530 -51.34 -10.66 -23.20
CA VAL A 530 -52.60 -10.10 -23.72
C VAL A 530 -52.35 -9.08 -24.83
N LEU A 531 -51.29 -8.27 -24.72
CA LEU A 531 -50.87 -7.32 -25.76
C LEU A 531 -50.63 -7.96 -27.14
N GLN A 532 -50.31 -9.26 -27.19
CA GLN A 532 -50.12 -10.00 -28.45
C GLN A 532 -51.42 -10.23 -29.23
N HIS A 533 -52.58 -10.14 -28.58
CA HIS A 533 -53.87 -10.55 -29.14
C HIS A 533 -54.88 -9.41 -29.29
N ILE A 534 -54.49 -8.16 -29.01
CA ILE A 534 -55.39 -7.01 -29.04
C ILE A 534 -55.59 -6.50 -30.46
N ASN A 535 -56.85 -6.21 -30.78
CA ASN A 535 -57.23 -5.50 -31.99
C ASN A 535 -57.27 -3.98 -31.72
N TYR A 536 -56.27 -3.26 -32.23
CA TYR A 536 -56.03 -1.84 -31.94
C TYR A 536 -56.94 -0.86 -32.70
N THR A 537 -58.03 -1.34 -33.31
CA THR A 537 -58.93 -0.55 -34.17
C THR A 537 -59.71 0.56 -33.46
N GLY A 538 -59.67 0.62 -32.12
CA GLY A 538 -60.36 1.62 -31.29
C GLY A 538 -59.48 2.74 -30.70
N PHE A 539 -58.17 2.75 -30.95
CA PHE A 539 -57.24 3.74 -30.36
C PHE A 539 -56.82 4.83 -31.34
N GLN A 540 -56.62 6.06 -30.85
CA GLN A 540 -55.85 7.05 -31.61
C GLN A 540 -54.37 6.61 -31.69
N LYS A 541 -53.80 6.59 -32.90
CA LYS A 541 -52.47 6.03 -33.19
C LYS A 541 -51.34 6.66 -32.36
N SER A 542 -51.46 7.94 -32.02
CA SER A 542 -50.53 8.70 -31.17
C SER A 542 -50.62 8.31 -29.70
N GLU A 543 -51.83 8.10 -29.18
CA GLU A 543 -52.07 7.73 -27.78
C GLU A 543 -51.62 6.29 -27.50
N LEU A 544 -51.96 5.35 -28.39
CA LEU A 544 -51.52 3.96 -28.27
C LEU A 544 -49.99 3.83 -28.24
N LYS A 545 -49.30 4.57 -29.11
CA LYS A 545 -47.83 4.59 -29.17
C LYS A 545 -47.22 5.10 -27.86
N LYS A 546 -47.82 6.14 -27.26
CA LYS A 546 -47.39 6.69 -25.98
C LYS A 546 -47.59 5.68 -24.83
N SER A 547 -48.75 5.02 -24.77
CA SER A 547 -49.04 4.00 -23.76
C SER A 547 -48.09 2.81 -23.85
N LEU A 548 -47.77 2.33 -25.06
CA LEU A 548 -46.80 1.25 -25.27
C LEU A 548 -45.37 1.66 -24.87
N MET A 549 -44.95 2.89 -25.18
CA MET A 549 -43.62 3.38 -24.78
C MET A 549 -43.49 3.51 -23.26
N ASN A 550 -44.52 4.04 -22.59
CA ASN A 550 -44.57 4.11 -21.13
C ASN A 550 -44.47 2.71 -20.50
N PHE A 551 -45.15 1.72 -21.08
CA PHE A 551 -45.07 0.35 -20.61
C PHE A 551 -43.66 -0.25 -20.80
N CYS A 552 -42.98 0.04 -21.92
CA CYS A 552 -41.60 -0.38 -22.13
C CYS A 552 -40.63 0.19 -21.07
N ILE A 553 -40.75 1.48 -20.75
CA ILE A 553 -39.97 2.14 -19.69
C ILE A 553 -40.26 1.51 -18.33
N CYS A 554 -41.52 1.19 -18.04
CA CYS A 554 -41.91 0.52 -16.80
C CYS A 554 -41.24 -0.85 -16.65
N ILE A 555 -41.15 -1.65 -17.73
CA ILE A 555 -40.45 -2.94 -17.73
C ILE A 555 -38.94 -2.76 -17.48
N GLU A 556 -38.30 -1.74 -18.07
CA GLU A 556 -36.89 -1.45 -17.81
C GLU A 556 -36.63 -1.04 -16.35
N GLN A 557 -37.54 -0.28 -15.74
CA GLN A 557 -37.47 0.07 -14.32
C GLN A 557 -37.63 -1.18 -13.43
N CYS A 558 -38.52 -2.09 -13.80
CA CYS A 558 -38.66 -3.39 -13.14
C CYS A 558 -37.39 -4.23 -13.27
N LEU A 559 -36.76 -4.26 -14.46
CA LEU A 559 -35.49 -4.94 -14.70
C LEU A 559 -34.36 -4.34 -13.83
N ALA A 560 -34.28 -3.02 -13.76
CA ALA A 560 -33.34 -2.31 -12.89
C ALA A 560 -33.61 -2.56 -11.40
N PHE A 561 -34.85 -2.85 -11.00
CA PHE A 561 -35.19 -3.24 -9.63
C PHE A 561 -34.78 -4.70 -9.34
N VAL A 562 -35.10 -5.64 -10.22
CA VAL A 562 -34.80 -7.07 -10.07
C VAL A 562 -33.30 -7.36 -10.07
N THR A 563 -32.53 -6.72 -10.96
CA THR A 563 -31.05 -6.85 -11.03
C THR A 563 -30.35 -6.50 -9.72
N LYS A 564 -31.00 -5.71 -8.84
CA LYS A 564 -30.45 -5.36 -7.52
C LYS A 564 -30.26 -6.57 -6.61
N PHE A 565 -30.93 -7.69 -6.87
CA PHE A 565 -31.02 -8.85 -5.97
C PHE A 565 -30.36 -10.13 -6.52
N GLN A 566 -29.61 -10.07 -7.62
CA GLN A 566 -28.95 -11.24 -8.24
C GLN A 566 -27.60 -11.62 -7.58
N GLY A 567 -26.93 -10.68 -6.92
CA GLY A 567 -25.60 -10.88 -6.35
C GLY A 567 -25.59 -11.46 -4.94
N GLU A 568 -24.89 -12.58 -4.74
CA GLU A 568 -24.84 -13.37 -3.48
C GLU A 568 -24.31 -12.59 -2.27
N MET A 569 -23.40 -11.63 -2.52
CA MET A 569 -22.79 -10.77 -1.50
C MET A 569 -23.53 -9.43 -1.31
N TRP A 570 -24.33 -9.01 -2.30
CA TRP A 570 -24.95 -7.68 -2.37
C TRP A 570 -26.38 -7.63 -1.83
N TRP A 571 -27.11 -8.74 -1.83
CA TRP A 571 -28.49 -8.75 -1.35
C TRP A 571 -28.59 -8.58 0.18
N PHE A 572 -27.69 -9.21 0.96
CA PHE A 572 -27.65 -9.11 2.42
C PHE A 572 -27.42 -7.65 2.88
N LEU A 573 -26.51 -6.95 2.20
CA LEU A 573 -26.21 -5.52 2.43
C LEU A 573 -27.34 -4.57 2.02
N LYS A 574 -28.15 -4.94 1.03
CA LYS A 574 -29.31 -4.15 0.58
C LYS A 574 -30.54 -4.34 1.47
N VAL A 575 -30.76 -5.57 1.95
CA VAL A 575 -31.86 -5.92 2.87
C VAL A 575 -31.68 -5.25 4.23
N PHE A 576 -30.46 -5.17 4.75
CA PHE A 576 -30.16 -4.47 6.01
C PHE A 576 -30.37 -2.94 5.95
N ASN A 577 -30.53 -2.36 4.75
CA ASN A 577 -30.61 -0.91 4.52
C ASN A 577 -32.00 -0.42 4.00
N SER A 578 -33.02 -1.27 3.86
CA SER A 578 -34.16 -0.96 2.98
C SER A 578 -35.53 -0.74 3.66
N GLN A 579 -35.78 0.47 4.16
CA GLN A 579 -37.14 1.03 4.05
C GLN A 579 -37.49 1.38 2.58
N ASN A 580 -36.47 1.59 1.72
CA ASN A 580 -36.63 2.00 0.32
C ASN A 580 -37.06 0.89 -0.67
N SER A 581 -36.90 -0.39 -0.35
CA SER A 581 -37.25 -1.47 -1.30
C SER A 581 -38.75 -1.76 -1.33
N LYS A 582 -39.43 -1.65 -0.17
CA LYS A 582 -40.89 -1.79 -0.08
C LYS A 582 -41.59 -0.69 -0.87
N SER A 583 -41.20 0.56 -0.66
CA SER A 583 -41.78 1.71 -1.38
C SER A 583 -41.48 1.67 -2.88
N GLN A 584 -40.29 1.19 -3.28
CA GLN A 584 -39.96 0.98 -4.69
C GLN A 584 -40.83 -0.11 -5.34
N PHE A 585 -41.07 -1.23 -4.65
CA PHE A 585 -41.95 -2.29 -5.14
C PHE A 585 -43.40 -1.81 -5.28
N GLU A 586 -43.93 -1.11 -4.28
CA GLU A 586 -45.29 -0.52 -4.32
C GLU A 586 -45.43 0.50 -5.46
N ASN A 587 -44.40 1.34 -5.67
CA ASN A 587 -44.37 2.31 -6.77
C ASN A 587 -44.36 1.61 -8.14
N LEU A 588 -43.51 0.59 -8.33
CA LEU A 588 -43.48 -0.17 -9.58
C LEU A 588 -44.82 -0.86 -9.84
N ASN A 589 -45.48 -1.44 -8.83
CA ASN A 589 -46.80 -2.02 -8.98
C ASN A 589 -47.86 -0.99 -9.41
N ALA A 590 -47.84 0.20 -8.81
CA ALA A 590 -48.74 1.28 -9.21
C ALA A 590 -48.50 1.71 -10.67
N GLN A 591 -47.23 1.77 -11.11
CA GLN A 591 -46.89 2.08 -12.50
C GLN A 591 -47.35 0.99 -13.47
N ILE A 592 -47.15 -0.29 -13.15
CA ILE A 592 -47.62 -1.40 -14.00
C ILE A 592 -49.16 -1.37 -14.11
N LEU A 593 -49.86 -1.13 -13.01
CA LEU A 593 -51.33 -1.01 -13.00
C LEU A 593 -51.82 0.17 -13.85
N GLN A 594 -51.15 1.32 -13.75
CA GLN A 594 -51.46 2.49 -14.57
C GLN A 594 -51.24 2.18 -16.05
N CYS A 595 -50.11 1.56 -16.42
CA CYS A 595 -49.86 1.16 -17.81
C CYS A 595 -50.91 0.18 -18.34
N ALA A 596 -51.34 -0.80 -17.54
CA ALA A 596 -52.39 -1.74 -17.94
C ALA A 596 -53.75 -1.05 -18.17
N THR A 597 -54.07 -0.05 -17.35
CA THR A 597 -55.29 0.75 -17.48
C THR A 597 -55.24 1.67 -18.71
N ASP A 598 -54.10 2.33 -18.95
CA ASP A 598 -53.88 3.21 -20.11
C ASP A 598 -53.89 2.46 -21.45
N LEU A 599 -53.64 1.14 -21.42
CA LEU A 599 -53.73 0.24 -22.58
C LEU A 599 -55.13 -0.35 -22.75
N ASN A 600 -56.10 0.00 -21.89
CA ASN A 600 -57.49 -0.46 -21.87
C ASN A 600 -57.63 -1.97 -22.10
N LEU A 601 -56.82 -2.76 -21.40
CA LEU A 601 -56.77 -4.21 -21.56
C LEU A 601 -57.98 -4.87 -20.89
N GLU A 602 -58.70 -5.76 -21.59
CA GLU A 602 -59.78 -6.57 -21.00
C GLU A 602 -59.21 -7.67 -20.08
N ILE A 603 -58.58 -7.27 -18.98
CA ILE A 603 -57.94 -8.16 -18.02
C ILE A 603 -58.53 -7.92 -16.64
N ASN A 604 -58.71 -8.99 -15.87
CA ASN A 604 -59.14 -8.90 -14.48
C ASN A 604 -58.00 -8.36 -13.60
N LEU A 605 -57.88 -7.03 -13.51
CA LEU A 605 -56.84 -6.35 -12.74
C LEU A 605 -56.89 -6.68 -11.23
N GLN A 606 -58.08 -6.98 -10.69
CA GLN A 606 -58.22 -7.37 -9.28
C GLN A 606 -57.58 -8.72 -8.97
N GLN A 607 -57.51 -9.63 -9.95
CA GLN A 607 -56.85 -10.92 -9.79
C GLN A 607 -55.32 -10.83 -9.95
N ILE A 608 -54.84 -9.86 -10.74
CA ILE A 608 -53.40 -9.65 -11.01
C ILE A 608 -52.72 -8.82 -9.90
N PHE A 609 -53.45 -7.84 -9.35
CA PHE A 609 -52.97 -6.93 -8.31
C PHE A 609 -53.63 -7.23 -6.95
N ASP A 610 -53.46 -8.47 -6.47
CA ASP A 610 -53.93 -8.87 -5.13
C ASP A 610 -52.98 -8.38 -4.02
N HIS A 611 -53.40 -7.31 -3.34
CA HIS A 611 -52.66 -6.73 -2.22
C HIS A 611 -52.43 -7.70 -1.05
N LYS A 612 -53.33 -8.66 -0.81
CA LYS A 612 -53.15 -9.65 0.26
C LYS A 612 -52.04 -10.62 -0.08
N GLN A 613 -51.93 -10.99 -1.36
CA GLN A 613 -50.86 -11.85 -1.83
C GLN A 613 -49.51 -11.11 -1.82
N ASP A 614 -49.48 -9.83 -2.17
CA ASP A 614 -48.26 -9.01 -2.11
C ASP A 614 -47.69 -8.90 -0.68
N GLU A 615 -48.56 -8.75 0.32
CA GLU A 615 -48.15 -8.77 1.73
C GLU A 615 -47.64 -10.15 2.16
N LEU A 616 -48.25 -11.23 1.67
CA LEU A 616 -47.83 -12.60 1.98
C LEU A 616 -46.44 -12.90 1.38
N ASP A 617 -46.22 -12.53 0.14
CA ASP A 617 -44.95 -12.67 -0.57
C ASP A 617 -43.84 -11.89 0.14
N GLN A 618 -44.15 -10.66 0.59
CA GLN A 618 -43.24 -9.84 1.41
C GLN A 618 -42.89 -10.52 2.74
N ARG A 619 -43.87 -11.07 3.46
CA ARG A 619 -43.63 -11.76 4.73
C ARG A 619 -42.81 -13.04 4.54
N ASN A 620 -43.01 -13.75 3.44
CA ASN A 620 -42.24 -14.95 3.12
C ASN A 620 -40.78 -14.63 2.78
N ASP A 621 -40.54 -13.56 2.01
CA ASP A 621 -39.19 -13.05 1.74
C ASP A 621 -38.49 -12.62 3.05
N MET A 622 -39.21 -11.97 3.97
CA MET A 622 -38.67 -11.57 5.29
C MET A 622 -38.32 -12.79 6.17
N LYS A 623 -39.20 -13.79 6.25
CA LYS A 623 -38.93 -15.02 7.02
C LYS A 623 -37.70 -15.78 6.51
N ALA A 624 -37.48 -15.80 5.18
CA ALA A 624 -36.30 -16.42 4.59
C ALA A 624 -35.01 -15.68 4.97
N ILE A 625 -35.08 -14.36 5.16
CA ILE A 625 -33.97 -13.54 5.66
C ILE A 625 -33.72 -13.82 7.15
N GLU A 626 -34.77 -13.83 7.97
CA GLU A 626 -34.68 -14.11 9.41
C GLU A 626 -34.08 -15.49 9.68
N TYR A 627 -34.52 -16.52 8.98
CA TYR A 627 -33.96 -17.87 9.08
C TYR A 627 -32.45 -17.92 8.76
N LYS A 628 -31.99 -17.20 7.74
CA LYS A 628 -30.56 -17.12 7.40
C LYS A 628 -29.76 -16.33 8.43
N ILE A 629 -30.36 -15.32 9.07
CA ILE A 629 -29.72 -14.57 10.15
C ILE A 629 -29.54 -15.47 11.38
N ASP A 630 -30.56 -16.25 11.74
CA ASP A 630 -30.49 -17.20 12.85
C ASP A 630 -29.48 -18.34 12.57
N GLU A 631 -29.41 -18.81 11.32
CA GLU A 631 -28.38 -19.78 10.89
C GLU A 631 -26.95 -19.22 11.03
N ILE A 632 -26.74 -17.96 10.64
CA ILE A 632 -25.44 -17.28 10.78
C ILE A 632 -25.11 -17.05 12.25
N ALA A 633 -26.07 -16.60 13.06
CA ALA A 633 -25.89 -16.38 14.49
C ALA A 633 -25.54 -17.68 15.23
N SER A 634 -26.22 -18.78 14.91
CA SER A 634 -25.93 -20.10 15.48
C SER A 634 -24.55 -20.63 15.09
N LYS A 635 -24.13 -20.42 13.84
CA LYS A 635 -22.76 -20.76 13.38
C LYS A 635 -21.69 -19.89 14.05
N MET A 636 -21.98 -18.61 14.29
CA MET A 636 -21.09 -17.71 15.02
C MET A 636 -20.98 -18.09 16.50
N GLU A 637 -22.07 -18.51 17.13
CA GLU A 637 -22.08 -18.94 18.54
C GLU A 637 -21.32 -20.27 18.72
N GLN A 638 -21.45 -21.20 17.77
CA GLN A 638 -20.60 -22.40 17.70
C GLN A 638 -19.12 -22.07 17.49
N HIS A 639 -18.79 -21.12 16.61
CA HIS A 639 -17.43 -20.67 16.38
C HIS A 639 -16.84 -19.98 17.63
N GLN A 640 -17.65 -19.21 18.36
CA GLN A 640 -17.23 -18.52 19.59
C GLN A 640 -17.01 -19.50 20.76
N GLN A 641 -17.81 -20.58 20.85
CA GLN A 641 -17.57 -21.66 21.82
C GLN A 641 -16.32 -22.49 21.48
N GLN A 642 -16.04 -22.71 20.19
CA GLN A 642 -14.79 -23.34 19.73
C GLN A 642 -13.56 -22.46 20.00
N GLU A 643 -13.67 -21.15 19.81
CA GLU A 643 -12.63 -20.18 20.17
C GLU A 643 -12.43 -20.07 21.68
N LEU A 644 -13.49 -20.17 22.50
CA LEU A 644 -13.36 -20.17 23.96
C LEU A 644 -12.62 -21.42 24.47
N HIS A 645 -12.87 -22.58 23.85
CA HIS A 645 -12.12 -23.81 24.12
C HIS A 645 -10.66 -23.70 23.63
N HIS A 646 -10.41 -23.00 22.51
CA HIS A 646 -9.08 -22.68 21.99
C HIS A 646 -8.33 -21.70 22.92
N PHE A 647 -8.99 -20.68 23.47
CA PHE A 647 -8.42 -19.74 24.44
C PHE A 647 -8.08 -20.39 25.79
N GLN A 648 -8.85 -21.38 26.21
CA GLN A 648 -8.51 -22.18 27.40
C GLN A 648 -7.27 -23.07 27.16
N SER A 649 -7.01 -23.49 25.92
CA SER A 649 -5.76 -24.14 25.50
C SER A 649 -4.57 -23.16 25.48
N ILE A 650 -4.78 -21.92 24.99
CA ILE A 650 -3.77 -20.84 24.96
C ILE A 650 -3.29 -20.46 26.37
N LYS A 651 -4.18 -20.52 27.39
CA LYS A 651 -3.83 -20.20 28.78
C LYS A 651 -2.78 -21.15 29.39
N ASN A 652 -2.62 -22.35 28.84
CA ASN A 652 -1.59 -23.31 29.27
C ASN A 652 -0.22 -23.06 28.62
N ASN A 653 -0.15 -22.29 27.53
CA ASN A 653 1.10 -22.04 26.78
C ASN A 653 1.81 -20.73 27.16
N THR A 654 1.19 -19.88 27.99
CA THR A 654 1.78 -18.60 28.44
C THR A 654 3.05 -18.82 29.27
N LYS A 655 3.10 -19.91 30.05
CA LYS A 655 4.28 -20.26 30.88
C LYS A 655 5.48 -20.67 30.03
N GLN A 656 5.24 -21.28 28.86
CA GLN A 656 6.28 -21.77 27.96
C GLN A 656 6.82 -20.65 27.04
N ARG A 657 5.95 -19.71 26.62
CA ARG A 657 6.35 -18.47 25.93
C ARG A 657 7.13 -17.54 26.85
N TYR A 658 6.69 -17.38 28.10
CA TYR A 658 7.41 -16.61 29.11
C TYR A 658 8.81 -17.19 29.39
N LYS A 659 8.96 -18.52 29.47
CA LYS A 659 10.27 -19.17 29.62
C LYS A 659 11.20 -18.94 28.42
N SER A 660 10.68 -18.99 27.19
CA SER A 660 11.46 -18.72 25.96
C SER A 660 11.88 -17.24 25.90
N TYR A 661 10.97 -16.30 26.20
CA TYR A 661 11.28 -14.88 26.31
C TYR A 661 12.32 -14.58 27.39
N LYS A 662 12.17 -15.18 28.58
CA LYS A 662 13.14 -15.08 29.68
C LYS A 662 14.50 -15.66 29.30
N HIS A 663 14.55 -16.83 28.66
CA HIS A 663 15.79 -17.45 28.20
C HIS A 663 16.50 -16.60 27.13
N HIS A 664 15.77 -16.02 26.18
CA HIS A 664 16.34 -15.13 25.16
C HIS A 664 16.92 -13.84 25.78
N LEU A 665 16.23 -13.25 26.75
CA LEU A 665 16.76 -12.14 27.55
C LEU A 665 18.01 -12.55 28.35
N GLU A 666 18.01 -13.72 28.99
CA GLU A 666 19.15 -14.23 29.75
C GLU A 666 20.38 -14.49 28.87
N GLN A 667 20.20 -15.03 27.66
CA GLN A 667 21.30 -15.21 26.69
C GLN A 667 21.89 -13.87 26.23
N ASN A 668 21.04 -12.90 25.86
CA ASN A 668 21.50 -11.56 25.46
C ASN A 668 22.22 -10.83 26.61
N ILE A 669 21.79 -11.05 27.85
CA ILE A 669 22.44 -10.50 29.05
C ILE A 669 23.77 -11.20 29.34
N ILE A 670 23.88 -12.51 29.14
CA ILE A 670 25.14 -13.27 29.30
C ILE A 670 26.14 -12.87 28.20
N GLU A 671 25.71 -12.76 26.94
CA GLU A 671 26.54 -12.27 25.83
C GLU A 671 27.01 -10.83 26.02
N ALA A 672 26.18 -9.97 26.65
CA ALA A 672 26.56 -8.61 27.00
C ALA A 672 27.51 -8.49 28.21
N ASN A 673 27.63 -9.53 29.04
CA ASN A 673 28.38 -9.50 30.30
C ASN A 673 29.57 -10.46 30.38
N ASP A 674 29.80 -11.32 29.38
CA ASP A 674 30.98 -12.20 29.32
C ASP A 674 32.07 -11.60 28.41
N PRO A 675 33.15 -11.02 28.98
CA PRO A 675 34.28 -10.49 28.20
C PRO A 675 35.10 -11.58 27.48
N GLY A 676 34.83 -12.88 27.71
CA GLY A 676 35.55 -14.02 27.13
C GLY A 676 34.93 -14.65 25.87
N ILE A 677 33.64 -14.43 25.58
CA ILE A 677 32.94 -15.06 24.43
C ILE A 677 33.34 -14.45 23.08
N ALA A 678 34.13 -13.36 23.08
CA ALA A 678 34.75 -12.81 21.88
C ALA A 678 35.70 -13.77 21.12
N THR A 679 35.98 -14.99 21.64
CA THR A 679 36.96 -15.90 21.02
C THR A 679 36.53 -17.35 20.75
N THR A 680 35.29 -17.74 21.00
CA THR A 680 34.74 -18.96 20.36
C THR A 680 33.83 -18.54 19.22
N ALA A 681 34.46 -18.34 18.06
CA ALA A 681 33.77 -18.22 16.79
C ALA A 681 32.85 -19.43 16.60
N VAL A 682 31.57 -19.29 16.94
CA VAL A 682 30.55 -20.02 16.22
C VAL A 682 30.65 -19.54 14.79
N ASP A 683 31.05 -20.45 13.91
CA ASP A 683 31.41 -20.21 12.52
C ASP A 683 30.32 -19.39 11.82
N LYS A 684 30.56 -18.08 11.62
CA LYS A 684 29.63 -17.07 11.05
C LYS A 684 29.36 -17.29 9.54
N LYS A 685 29.35 -18.54 9.08
CA LYS A 685 29.29 -18.87 7.65
C LYS A 685 27.89 -19.10 7.08
N HIS A 686 26.83 -19.12 7.89
CA HIS A 686 25.47 -19.33 7.40
C HIS A 686 24.48 -18.41 8.13
N PHE A 687 24.26 -17.20 7.60
CA PHE A 687 23.25 -16.27 8.13
C PHE A 687 21.85 -16.80 7.88
N VAL A 688 21.26 -17.46 8.86
CA VAL A 688 19.84 -17.83 8.87
C VAL A 688 19.17 -16.94 9.89
N LEU A 689 18.08 -16.27 9.51
CA LEU A 689 17.29 -15.45 10.43
C LEU A 689 16.78 -16.34 11.58
N CYS A 690 17.31 -16.14 12.78
CA CYS A 690 16.91 -16.87 13.97
C CYS A 690 15.62 -16.27 14.53
N ILE A 691 14.52 -17.02 14.48
CA ILE A 691 13.20 -16.58 14.94
C ILE A 691 12.95 -17.17 16.33
N PRO A 692 12.76 -16.34 17.37
CA PRO A 692 12.46 -16.84 18.70
C PRO A 692 11.14 -17.62 18.73
N TYR A 693 11.09 -18.72 19.47
CA TYR A 693 9.90 -19.59 19.50
C TYR A 693 8.68 -18.86 20.05
N TYR A 694 8.87 -17.91 20.98
CA TYR A 694 7.76 -17.11 21.51
C TYR A 694 7.09 -16.25 20.44
N ASP A 695 7.79 -15.93 19.34
CA ASP A 695 7.31 -15.11 18.22
C ASP A 695 6.55 -15.94 17.17
N LEU A 696 6.53 -17.27 17.35
CA LEU A 696 5.83 -18.22 16.50
C LEU A 696 4.54 -18.70 17.20
N LEU A 697 3.40 -18.38 16.60
CA LEU A 697 2.10 -18.88 17.01
C LEU A 697 1.69 -20.04 16.10
N GLN A 698 1.55 -21.23 16.65
CA GLN A 698 0.98 -22.38 15.94
C GLN A 698 -0.55 -22.30 16.05
N GLU A 699 -1.24 -22.20 14.92
CA GLU A 699 -2.70 -22.01 14.87
C GLU A 699 -3.40 -23.34 14.54
N GLU A 700 -3.01 -23.97 13.43
CA GLU A 700 -3.66 -25.17 12.88
C GLU A 700 -2.64 -26.23 12.50
N TYR A 701 -2.88 -27.49 12.88
CA TYR A 701 -2.04 -28.62 12.43
C TYR A 701 -2.38 -28.97 10.99
N ILE A 702 -1.41 -28.85 10.08
CA ILE A 702 -1.65 -29.04 8.64
C ILE A 702 -0.96 -30.26 8.04
N GLY A 703 -0.06 -30.91 8.77
CA GLY A 703 0.52 -32.15 8.30
C GLY A 703 1.62 -32.74 9.17
N GLN A 704 1.85 -34.03 8.94
CA GLN A 704 2.93 -34.81 9.54
C GLN A 704 4.00 -35.10 8.48
N GLY A 705 5.23 -34.66 8.73
CA GLY A 705 6.42 -35.13 8.02
C GLY A 705 7.09 -36.31 8.74
N GLY A 706 8.12 -36.89 8.14
CA GLY A 706 8.88 -38.00 8.74
C GLY A 706 9.54 -37.65 10.08
N PHE A 707 10.03 -36.42 10.22
CA PHE A 707 10.76 -35.95 11.41
C PHE A 707 10.22 -34.64 11.99
N ALA A 708 9.15 -34.09 11.41
CA ALA A 708 8.61 -32.79 11.81
C ALA A 708 7.09 -32.74 11.71
N ASP A 709 6.48 -31.97 12.59
CA ASP A 709 5.08 -31.57 12.53
C ASP A 709 4.97 -30.22 11.85
N VAL A 710 4.03 -30.08 10.93
CA VAL A 710 3.82 -28.82 10.21
C VAL A 710 2.53 -28.19 10.69
N TYR A 711 2.65 -26.94 11.15
CA TYR A 711 1.54 -26.12 11.56
C TYR A 711 1.39 -24.95 10.61
N ARG A 712 0.16 -24.65 10.20
CA ARG A 712 -0.17 -23.29 9.79
C ARG A 712 -0.14 -22.43 11.05
N GLY A 713 0.47 -21.28 10.94
CA GLY A 713 0.65 -20.41 12.07
C GLY A 713 0.94 -18.98 11.66
N ARG A 714 1.26 -18.18 12.65
CA ARG A 714 1.57 -16.78 12.48
C ARG A 714 2.90 -16.45 13.10
N TRP A 715 3.74 -15.77 12.34
CA TRP A 715 4.91 -15.09 12.85
C TRP A 715 4.46 -13.71 13.36
N LEU A 716 4.41 -13.57 14.69
CA LEU A 716 3.67 -12.49 15.34
C LEU A 716 4.25 -11.11 15.09
N SER A 717 5.57 -10.93 15.23
CA SER A 717 6.23 -9.63 15.01
C SER A 717 6.10 -9.11 13.57
N GLN A 718 5.89 -10.01 12.62
CA GLN A 718 5.75 -9.71 11.19
C GLN A 718 4.29 -9.59 10.72
N ASP A 719 3.33 -9.93 11.59
CA ASP A 719 1.91 -10.21 11.28
C ASP A 719 1.76 -11.00 9.96
N LYS A 720 2.50 -12.11 9.87
CA LYS A 720 2.63 -12.91 8.65
C LYS A 720 2.17 -14.33 8.88
N GLU A 721 1.31 -14.82 8.01
CA GLU A 721 0.92 -16.23 7.95
C GLU A 721 2.07 -17.07 7.39
N VAL A 722 2.38 -18.17 8.07
CA VAL A 722 3.55 -19.02 7.82
C VAL A 722 3.21 -20.49 8.01
N ALA A 723 4.01 -21.36 7.40
CA ALA A 723 4.07 -22.76 7.79
C ALA A 723 5.26 -22.95 8.74
N ILE A 724 4.99 -23.50 9.92
CA ILE A 724 5.95 -23.75 10.99
C ILE A 724 6.19 -25.27 11.04
N LYS A 725 7.31 -25.71 10.47
CA LYS A 725 7.75 -27.11 10.48
C LYS A 725 8.57 -27.34 11.77
N VAL A 726 7.91 -27.83 12.81
CA VAL A 726 8.48 -28.11 14.15
C VAL A 726 9.11 -29.50 14.15
N ILE A 727 10.37 -29.60 14.52
CA ILE A 727 11.11 -30.86 14.51
C ILE A 727 10.87 -31.62 15.82
N ARG A 728 10.56 -32.91 15.71
CA ARG A 728 10.20 -33.76 16.85
C ARG A 728 11.45 -34.15 17.65
N ILE A 729 11.56 -33.62 18.86
CA ILE A 729 12.70 -33.74 19.78
C ILE A 729 12.97 -35.19 20.22
N GLN A 730 11.95 -36.05 20.16
CA GLN A 730 11.99 -37.47 20.58
C GLN A 730 12.98 -38.32 19.76
N TYR A 731 13.53 -37.78 18.66
CA TYR A 731 14.44 -38.44 17.73
C TYR A 731 15.80 -37.74 17.58
N LEU A 732 16.14 -36.77 18.43
CA LEU A 732 17.41 -36.02 18.35
C LEU A 732 18.63 -36.87 18.74
N SER A 733 19.01 -37.79 17.86
CA SER A 733 20.43 -38.10 17.68
C SER A 733 21.14 -36.87 17.08
N GLU A 734 22.44 -36.74 17.33
CA GLU A 734 23.27 -35.62 16.83
C GLU A 734 23.13 -35.43 15.31
N ASN A 735 22.91 -36.52 14.58
CA ASN A 735 22.67 -36.56 13.14
C ASN A 735 21.40 -35.80 12.68
N VAL A 736 20.30 -35.85 13.44
CA VAL A 736 19.04 -35.18 13.03
C VAL A 736 19.15 -33.66 13.15
N LYS A 737 19.92 -33.19 14.14
CA LYS A 737 20.25 -31.77 14.29
C LYS A 737 21.12 -31.29 13.13
N GLU A 738 22.12 -32.08 12.73
CA GLU A 738 22.92 -31.76 11.54
C GLU A 738 22.07 -31.71 10.27
N ASP A 739 21.15 -32.65 10.08
CA ASP A 739 20.31 -32.70 8.87
C ASP A 739 19.34 -31.53 8.80
N CYS A 740 18.79 -31.08 9.94
CA CYS A 740 18.04 -29.83 10.03
C CYS A 740 18.91 -28.62 9.65
N MET A 741 20.12 -28.52 10.19
CA MET A 741 21.02 -27.40 9.89
C MET A 741 21.47 -27.41 8.42
N LYS A 742 21.61 -28.60 7.81
CA LYS A 742 21.85 -28.74 6.37
C LYS A 742 20.66 -28.27 5.56
N GLU A 743 19.42 -28.67 5.90
CA GLU A 743 18.20 -28.19 5.22
C GLU A 743 18.11 -26.66 5.26
N ILE A 744 18.30 -26.08 6.46
CA ILE A 744 18.34 -24.64 6.69
C ILE A 744 19.42 -23.96 5.83
N SER A 745 20.64 -24.49 5.84
CA SER A 745 21.77 -23.93 5.09
C SER A 745 21.53 -23.98 3.58
N THR A 746 20.97 -25.08 3.08
CA THR A 746 20.65 -25.23 1.65
C THR A 746 19.53 -24.27 1.24
N MET A 747 18.44 -24.18 2.01
CA MET A 747 17.34 -23.28 1.72
C MET A 747 17.73 -21.79 1.78
N ASN A 748 18.72 -21.44 2.62
CA ASN A 748 19.25 -20.09 2.71
C ASN A 748 20.03 -19.64 1.46
N GLN A 749 20.46 -20.57 0.62
CA GLN A 749 21.30 -20.29 -0.56
C GLN A 749 20.52 -20.32 -1.88
N ILE A 750 19.23 -20.68 -1.83
CA ILE A 750 18.39 -20.89 -3.01
C ILE A 750 17.18 -19.95 -2.97
N HIS A 751 17.03 -19.14 -4.02
CA HIS A 751 15.94 -18.19 -4.16
C HIS A 751 15.43 -18.20 -5.60
N HIS A 752 14.23 -18.74 -5.79
CA HIS A 752 13.60 -18.84 -7.10
C HIS A 752 12.08 -18.92 -6.96
N GLU A 753 11.33 -18.42 -7.95
CA GLU A 753 9.87 -18.34 -7.93
C GLU A 753 9.20 -19.71 -7.70
N HIS A 754 9.79 -20.79 -8.23
CA HIS A 754 9.28 -22.16 -8.13
C HIS A 754 10.01 -23.03 -7.09
N ILE A 755 10.69 -22.40 -6.13
CA ILE A 755 11.33 -23.04 -4.97
C ILE A 755 10.70 -22.46 -3.71
N LEU A 756 10.41 -23.31 -2.72
CA LEU A 756 9.78 -22.89 -1.47
C LEU A 756 10.72 -21.96 -0.67
N SER A 757 10.25 -20.77 -0.36
CA SER A 757 11.01 -19.74 0.34
C SER A 757 11.01 -19.99 1.85
N MET A 758 12.21 -20.05 2.43
CA MET A 758 12.42 -20.01 3.88
C MET A 758 12.45 -18.56 4.37
N TYR A 759 11.74 -18.28 5.45
CA TYR A 759 11.78 -16.99 6.14
C TYR A 759 12.79 -16.97 7.30
N GLY A 760 12.99 -18.11 7.96
CA GLY A 760 13.97 -18.26 9.03
C GLY A 760 13.81 -19.59 9.75
N ALA A 761 14.53 -19.74 10.86
CA ALA A 761 14.44 -20.92 11.70
C ALA A 761 14.49 -20.56 13.18
N CYS A 762 13.75 -21.29 14.01
CA CYS A 762 13.92 -21.31 15.46
C CYS A 762 14.92 -22.40 15.83
N ILE A 763 15.98 -22.04 16.56
CA ILE A 763 17.09 -22.94 16.95
C ILE A 763 17.24 -22.93 18.48
N GLU A 764 16.13 -22.74 19.20
CA GLU A 764 16.13 -22.78 20.67
C GLU A 764 16.31 -24.23 21.19
N PRO A 765 16.93 -24.42 22.37
CA PRO A 765 17.02 -25.74 23.00
C PRO A 765 15.65 -26.42 23.09
N GLU A 766 15.57 -27.66 22.60
CA GLU A 766 14.33 -28.46 22.54
C GLU A 766 13.22 -27.85 21.67
N LYS A 767 13.49 -26.83 20.84
CA LYS A 767 12.45 -26.17 20.02
C LYS A 767 13.00 -25.75 18.67
N TYR A 768 13.27 -26.75 17.84
CA TYR A 768 13.71 -26.54 16.46
C TYR A 768 12.49 -26.38 15.55
N ALA A 769 12.42 -25.29 14.81
CA ALA A 769 11.38 -25.09 13.82
C ALA A 769 11.89 -24.38 12.58
N LEU A 770 11.47 -24.80 11.41
CA LEU A 770 11.69 -24.10 10.15
C LEU A 770 10.45 -23.29 9.80
N VAL A 771 10.63 -22.02 9.47
CA VAL A 771 9.54 -21.10 9.14
C VAL A 771 9.61 -20.80 7.65
N VAL A 772 8.61 -21.25 6.92
CA VAL A 772 8.53 -21.14 5.45
C VAL A 772 7.22 -20.49 5.03
N GLU A 773 7.13 -20.10 3.77
CA GLU A 773 5.87 -19.60 3.21
C GLU A 773 4.76 -20.66 3.28
N TYR A 774 3.54 -20.20 3.59
CA TYR A 774 2.37 -21.07 3.65
C TYR A 774 1.76 -21.25 2.25
N MET A 775 1.63 -22.50 1.81
CA MET A 775 1.08 -22.88 0.51
C MET A 775 -0.34 -23.41 0.69
N ASN A 776 -1.34 -22.56 0.44
CA ASN A 776 -2.72 -22.76 0.90
C ASN A 776 -3.48 -23.94 0.25
N LEU A 777 -2.98 -24.56 -0.82
CA LEU A 777 -3.59 -25.77 -1.40
C LEU A 777 -2.92 -27.06 -0.91
N GLY A 778 -1.79 -26.96 -0.21
CA GLY A 778 -1.00 -28.10 0.25
C GLY A 778 -0.17 -28.73 -0.86
N SER A 779 0.13 -30.03 -0.72
CA SER A 779 0.93 -30.78 -1.69
C SER A 779 0.18 -31.12 -2.96
N LEU A 780 0.92 -31.25 -4.08
CA LEU A 780 0.41 -31.71 -5.36
C LEU A 780 -0.27 -33.07 -5.22
N HIS A 781 0.31 -33.97 -4.43
CA HIS A 781 -0.32 -35.25 -4.09
C HIS A 781 -1.77 -35.10 -3.59
N ASN A 782 -1.99 -34.21 -2.62
CA ASN A 782 -3.33 -33.97 -2.08
C ASN A 782 -4.25 -33.34 -3.12
N VAL A 783 -3.73 -32.44 -3.95
CA VAL A 783 -4.50 -31.81 -5.04
C VAL A 783 -4.91 -32.84 -6.10
N LEU A 784 -4.03 -33.77 -6.47
CA LEU A 784 -4.33 -34.83 -7.44
C LEU A 784 -5.42 -35.78 -6.94
N LYS A 785 -5.45 -36.09 -5.63
CA LYS A 785 -6.46 -36.97 -5.02
C LYS A 785 -7.81 -36.31 -4.75
N ARG A 786 -7.89 -34.97 -4.71
CA ARG A 786 -9.16 -34.25 -4.48
C ARG A 786 -10.09 -34.36 -5.70
N GLU A 787 -11.15 -35.16 -5.58
CA GLU A 787 -12.16 -35.33 -6.64
C GLU A 787 -12.81 -34.01 -7.08
N THR A 788 -12.96 -33.06 -6.14
CA THR A 788 -13.54 -31.73 -6.40
C THR A 788 -12.65 -30.83 -7.25
N THR A 789 -11.35 -31.15 -7.39
CA THR A 789 -10.42 -30.34 -8.19
C THR A 789 -10.42 -30.85 -9.63
N GLN A 790 -10.96 -30.07 -10.57
CA GLN A 790 -10.84 -30.34 -12.00
C GLN A 790 -9.53 -29.73 -12.53
N LEU A 791 -8.53 -30.58 -12.81
CA LEU A 791 -7.29 -30.18 -13.47
C LEU A 791 -7.40 -30.35 -14.98
N LYS A 792 -7.58 -29.24 -15.70
CA LYS A 792 -7.57 -29.23 -17.17
C LYS A 792 -6.16 -29.50 -17.68
N TRP A 793 -6.01 -29.86 -18.95
CA TRP A 793 -4.68 -30.07 -19.54
C TRP A 793 -3.78 -28.84 -19.45
N LEU A 794 -4.34 -27.64 -19.58
CA LEU A 794 -3.58 -26.40 -19.39
C LEU A 794 -2.97 -26.31 -17.99
N ASP A 795 -3.72 -26.67 -16.94
CA ASP A 795 -3.22 -26.69 -15.57
C ASP A 795 -2.10 -27.70 -15.41
N ARG A 796 -2.24 -28.88 -16.02
CA ARG A 796 -1.23 -29.95 -15.99
C ARG A 796 0.07 -29.53 -16.67
N TRP A 797 -0.02 -28.91 -17.86
CA TRP A 797 1.12 -28.34 -18.57
C TRP A 797 1.79 -27.22 -17.77
N SER A 798 1.00 -26.33 -17.16
CA SER A 798 1.50 -25.26 -16.30
C SER A 798 2.23 -25.81 -15.07
N ILE A 799 1.67 -26.81 -14.38
CA ILE A 799 2.30 -27.46 -13.24
C ILE A 799 3.64 -28.09 -13.64
N ALA A 800 3.65 -28.85 -14.74
CA ALA A 800 4.85 -29.48 -15.28
C ALA A 800 5.94 -28.46 -15.64
N LEU A 801 5.57 -27.35 -16.29
CA LEU A 801 6.49 -26.26 -16.65
C LEU A 801 7.10 -25.63 -15.40
N GLN A 802 6.27 -25.23 -14.42
CA GLN A 802 6.72 -24.56 -13.21
C GLN A 802 7.64 -25.46 -12.36
N MET A 803 7.30 -26.75 -12.21
CA MET A 803 8.19 -27.73 -11.56
C MET A 803 9.54 -27.81 -12.28
N THR A 804 9.52 -27.93 -13.61
CA THR A 804 10.74 -28.06 -14.41
C THR A 804 11.61 -26.80 -14.29
N LYS A 805 11.01 -25.60 -14.17
CA LYS A 805 11.73 -24.35 -13.92
C LYS A 805 12.46 -24.38 -12.58
N GLY A 806 11.78 -24.83 -11.52
CA GLY A 806 12.38 -25.00 -10.19
C GLY A 806 13.56 -25.97 -10.19
N ILE A 807 13.40 -27.15 -10.79
CA ILE A 807 14.48 -28.15 -10.87
C ILE A 807 15.65 -27.64 -11.73
N ASN A 808 15.33 -27.02 -12.88
CA ASN A 808 16.35 -26.44 -13.75
C ASN A 808 17.19 -25.39 -13.02
N TYR A 809 16.56 -24.51 -12.24
CA TYR A 809 17.27 -23.54 -11.42
C TYR A 809 18.29 -24.20 -10.50
N LEU A 810 17.91 -25.25 -9.76
CA LEU A 810 18.84 -25.98 -8.88
C LEU A 810 20.02 -26.60 -9.64
N HIS A 811 19.74 -27.16 -10.82
CA HIS A 811 20.75 -27.82 -11.67
C HIS A 811 21.70 -26.84 -12.36
N THR A 812 21.29 -25.59 -12.58
CA THR A 812 22.10 -24.57 -13.28
C THR A 812 22.83 -23.60 -12.36
N LEU A 813 22.67 -23.72 -11.03
CA LEU A 813 23.46 -22.97 -10.07
C LEU A 813 24.97 -23.16 -10.30
N PRO A 814 25.81 -22.15 -9.98
CA PRO A 814 27.27 -22.27 -10.10
C PRO A 814 27.83 -23.50 -9.35
N LYS A 815 27.16 -23.89 -8.26
CA LYS A 815 27.31 -25.19 -7.61
C LYS A 815 25.97 -25.93 -7.77
N PRO A 816 25.83 -26.83 -8.76
CA PRO A 816 24.57 -27.52 -9.00
C PRO A 816 24.11 -28.28 -7.76
N ILE A 817 22.84 -28.12 -7.40
CA ILE A 817 22.20 -28.81 -6.28
C ILE A 817 21.32 -29.91 -6.85
N ILE A 818 21.49 -31.13 -6.33
CA ILE A 818 20.64 -32.29 -6.67
C ILE A 818 19.65 -32.47 -5.52
N HIS A 819 18.35 -32.49 -5.82
CA HIS A 819 17.29 -32.51 -4.81
C HIS A 819 17.17 -33.87 -4.13
N ARG A 820 17.30 -34.97 -4.90
CA ARG A 820 17.34 -36.37 -4.42
C ARG A 820 16.03 -36.96 -3.86
N ASP A 821 15.01 -36.14 -3.62
CA ASP A 821 13.66 -36.59 -3.21
C ASP A 821 12.53 -35.81 -3.91
N ILE A 822 12.60 -35.70 -5.24
CA ILE A 822 11.51 -35.15 -6.05
C ILE A 822 10.33 -36.14 -6.04
N LYS A 823 9.16 -35.69 -5.59
CA LYS A 823 7.90 -36.44 -5.55
C LYS A 823 6.72 -35.47 -5.41
N SER A 824 5.52 -35.90 -5.78
CA SER A 824 4.29 -35.09 -5.69
C SER A 824 3.98 -34.58 -4.27
N HIS A 825 4.49 -35.25 -3.23
CA HIS A 825 4.33 -34.83 -1.83
C HIS A 825 5.17 -33.59 -1.47
N ASN A 826 6.30 -33.40 -2.16
CA ASN A 826 7.27 -32.32 -1.92
C ASN A 826 7.06 -31.14 -2.88
N VAL A 827 6.03 -31.19 -3.72
CA VAL A 827 5.60 -30.09 -4.58
C VAL A 827 4.38 -29.45 -3.96
N LEU A 828 4.44 -28.15 -3.66
CA LEU A 828 3.39 -27.40 -2.96
C LEU A 828 2.70 -26.42 -3.90
N LEU A 829 1.39 -26.23 -3.71
CA LEU A 829 0.56 -25.37 -4.55
C LEU A 829 -0.10 -24.26 -3.73
N ALA A 830 -0.25 -23.11 -4.38
CA ALA A 830 -1.04 -21.99 -3.87
C ALA A 830 -1.89 -21.35 -4.98
N ASN A 831 -2.97 -20.68 -4.59
CA ASN A 831 -3.77 -19.87 -5.51
C ASN A 831 -3.04 -18.56 -5.86
N ASN A 832 -2.96 -18.24 -7.15
CA ASN A 832 -2.50 -16.95 -7.67
C ASN A 832 -3.54 -16.37 -8.64
N ALA A 833 -3.48 -15.06 -8.93
CA ALA A 833 -4.40 -14.36 -9.83
C ALA A 833 -4.45 -14.94 -11.26
N ARG A 834 -3.48 -15.77 -11.65
CA ARG A 834 -3.35 -16.39 -12.98
C ARG A 834 -3.44 -17.93 -12.97
N GLY A 835 -3.82 -18.56 -11.85
CA GLY A 835 -3.89 -20.01 -11.72
C GLY A 835 -3.06 -20.56 -10.55
N PHE A 836 -2.53 -21.78 -10.68
CA PHE A 836 -1.70 -22.39 -9.64
C PHE A 836 -0.28 -21.82 -9.63
N LEU A 837 0.21 -21.43 -8.45
CA LEU A 837 1.63 -21.24 -8.18
C LEU A 837 2.20 -22.55 -7.65
N VAL A 838 3.24 -23.06 -8.30
CA VAL A 838 3.88 -24.33 -7.94
C VAL A 838 5.28 -24.08 -7.41
N LYS A 839 5.60 -24.67 -6.25
CA LYS A 839 6.92 -24.58 -5.62
C LYS A 839 7.42 -25.93 -5.12
N ILE A 840 8.70 -26.19 -5.30
CA ILE A 840 9.36 -27.39 -4.78
C ILE A 840 9.88 -27.10 -3.38
N GLY A 841 9.56 -27.97 -2.42
CA GLY A 841 10.00 -27.90 -1.03
C GLY A 841 10.68 -29.19 -0.56
N ASP A 842 11.01 -29.22 0.74
CA ASP A 842 11.68 -30.34 1.45
C ASP A 842 13.10 -30.65 0.96
N PHE A 843 14.03 -29.80 1.38
CA PHE A 843 15.45 -29.85 1.00
C PHE A 843 16.31 -30.70 1.93
N GLY A 844 15.71 -31.46 2.87
CA GLY A 844 16.44 -32.23 3.88
C GLY A 844 17.37 -33.32 3.32
N LEU A 845 17.21 -33.72 2.06
CA LEU A 845 18.07 -34.70 1.38
C LEU A 845 18.95 -34.11 0.28
N ALA A 846 18.82 -32.80 0.01
CA ALA A 846 19.52 -32.12 -1.08
C ALA A 846 21.04 -32.05 -0.82
N LYS A 847 21.84 -32.13 -1.90
CA LYS A 847 23.31 -32.04 -1.82
C LYS A 847 23.91 -31.28 -3.00
N ILE A 848 25.05 -30.64 -2.79
CA ILE A 848 25.85 -30.04 -3.87
C ILE A 848 26.48 -31.18 -4.70
N ARG A 849 26.48 -31.05 -6.04
CA ARG A 849 26.97 -32.08 -6.97
C ARG A 849 28.37 -32.59 -6.65
N HIS A 850 29.32 -31.73 -6.27
CA HIS A 850 30.67 -32.17 -5.89
C HIS A 850 30.70 -33.02 -4.61
N GLU A 851 29.75 -32.87 -3.70
CA GLU A 851 29.63 -33.71 -2.49
C GLU A 851 29.05 -35.09 -2.83
N THR A 852 28.15 -35.17 -3.81
CA THR A 852 27.70 -36.49 -4.33
C THR A 852 28.82 -37.26 -5.03
N SER A 853 29.83 -36.58 -5.57
CA SER A 853 31.00 -37.23 -6.19
C SER A 853 31.99 -37.83 -5.20
N LYS A 854 31.89 -37.46 -3.91
CA LYS A 854 32.70 -37.97 -2.81
C LYS A 854 32.01 -39.09 -2.02
N GLN A 855 30.83 -39.54 -2.44
CA GLN A 855 30.11 -40.62 -1.77
C GLN A 855 30.97 -41.89 -1.74
N SER A 856 31.30 -42.34 -0.53
CA SER A 856 31.93 -43.64 -0.31
C SER A 856 30.94 -44.75 -0.65
N THR A 857 31.44 -45.95 -0.97
CA THR A 857 30.63 -47.16 -1.21
C THR A 857 29.80 -47.61 0.00
N HIS A 858 29.90 -46.91 1.14
CA HIS A 858 29.26 -47.24 2.41
C HIS A 858 28.14 -46.26 2.84
N GLU A 859 27.84 -45.19 2.09
CA GLU A 859 26.70 -44.30 2.41
C GLU A 859 25.35 -44.90 1.96
N PRO A 860 24.28 -44.83 2.79
CA PRO A 860 22.95 -45.33 2.42
C PRO A 860 22.28 -44.49 1.31
N VAL A 861 21.60 -45.16 0.37
CA VAL A 861 20.88 -44.54 -0.74
C VAL A 861 19.54 -43.94 -0.25
N VAL A 862 19.50 -42.62 -0.05
CA VAL A 862 18.32 -41.87 0.42
C VAL A 862 17.27 -41.63 -0.69
N GLY A 863 16.09 -41.14 -0.32
CA GLY A 863 14.96 -40.85 -1.21
C GLY A 863 13.86 -41.91 -1.15
N THR A 864 12.70 -41.60 -1.73
CA THR A 864 11.49 -42.44 -1.66
C THR A 864 11.41 -43.42 -2.85
N LEU A 865 11.22 -44.72 -2.59
CA LEU A 865 11.44 -45.80 -3.56
C LEU A 865 10.68 -45.67 -4.91
N PRO A 866 9.38 -45.33 -4.96
CA PRO A 866 8.63 -45.23 -6.23
C PRO A 866 9.21 -44.22 -7.23
N TRP A 867 9.90 -43.18 -6.72
CA TRP A 867 10.52 -42.13 -7.55
C TRP A 867 12.01 -42.37 -7.79
N LYS A 868 12.62 -43.45 -7.25
CA LYS A 868 14.06 -43.72 -7.41
C LYS A 868 14.40 -44.21 -8.82
N ALA A 869 15.42 -43.57 -9.40
CA ALA A 869 15.96 -43.95 -10.69
C ALA A 869 16.68 -45.32 -10.65
N PRO A 870 16.68 -46.11 -11.76
CA PRO A 870 17.30 -47.43 -11.82
C PRO A 870 18.78 -47.47 -11.40
N GLU A 871 19.55 -46.44 -11.76
CA GLU A 871 20.97 -46.34 -11.41
C GLU A 871 21.19 -46.11 -9.90
N LEU A 872 20.22 -45.53 -9.18
CA LEU A 872 20.29 -45.44 -7.72
C LEU A 872 20.11 -46.81 -7.06
N LEU A 873 19.31 -47.69 -7.67
CA LEU A 873 19.07 -49.04 -7.18
C LEU A 873 20.23 -50.01 -7.49
N LYS A 874 21.16 -49.62 -8.37
CA LYS A 874 22.31 -50.41 -8.82
C LYS A 874 23.65 -49.85 -8.29
N MET A 875 23.88 -48.55 -8.48
CA MET A 875 25.16 -47.87 -8.24
C MET A 875 25.12 -46.86 -7.09
N GLY A 876 23.93 -46.47 -6.61
CA GLY A 876 23.76 -45.63 -5.43
C GLY A 876 24.14 -44.14 -5.57
N ARG A 877 24.48 -43.66 -6.78
CA ARG A 877 24.97 -42.29 -7.00
C ARG A 877 23.92 -41.39 -7.62
N HIS A 878 23.60 -40.29 -6.94
CA HIS A 878 22.68 -39.27 -7.44
C HIS A 878 23.33 -38.35 -8.47
N THR A 879 22.53 -37.96 -9.47
CA THR A 879 22.88 -37.01 -10.53
C THR A 879 21.66 -36.16 -10.90
N GLU A 880 21.86 -35.10 -11.66
CA GLU A 880 20.77 -34.32 -12.26
C GLU A 880 19.78 -35.21 -13.03
N ALA A 881 20.29 -36.22 -13.74
CA ALA A 881 19.47 -37.19 -14.48
C ALA A 881 18.59 -38.06 -13.57
N SER A 882 18.98 -38.26 -12.30
CA SER A 882 18.14 -38.99 -11.33
C SER A 882 16.97 -38.14 -10.82
N ASP A 883 17.13 -36.82 -10.69
CA ASP A 883 16.02 -35.90 -10.42
C ASP A 883 15.07 -35.82 -11.62
N VAL A 884 15.58 -35.87 -12.86
CA VAL A 884 14.76 -35.91 -14.08
C VAL A 884 13.92 -37.19 -14.17
N TYR A 885 14.47 -38.34 -13.75
CA TYR A 885 13.69 -39.58 -13.66
C TYR A 885 12.52 -39.43 -12.68
N ALA A 886 12.80 -38.90 -11.49
CA ALA A 886 11.78 -38.66 -10.48
C ALA A 886 10.72 -37.66 -10.96
N LEU A 887 11.13 -36.60 -11.68
CA LEU A 887 10.20 -35.69 -12.38
C LEU A 887 9.31 -36.46 -13.36
N GLY A 888 9.85 -37.40 -14.14
CA GLY A 888 9.06 -38.24 -15.06
C GLY A 888 7.94 -39.02 -14.37
N ILE A 889 8.20 -39.55 -13.17
CA ILE A 889 7.17 -40.20 -12.35
C ILE A 889 6.11 -39.19 -11.89
N VAL A 890 6.50 -37.98 -11.46
CA VAL A 890 5.52 -36.94 -11.07
C VAL A 890 4.71 -36.45 -12.27
N LEU A 891 5.29 -36.35 -13.47
CA LEU A 891 4.54 -36.05 -14.69
C LEU A 891 3.48 -37.13 -14.96
N TRP A 892 3.82 -38.40 -14.74
CA TRP A 892 2.86 -39.50 -14.82
C TRP A 892 1.74 -39.36 -13.78
N GLU A 893 2.05 -39.00 -12.53
CA GLU A 893 1.04 -38.70 -11.50
C GLU A 893 0.13 -37.53 -11.92
N VAL A 894 0.68 -36.47 -12.51
CA VAL A 894 -0.11 -35.32 -13.01
C VAL A 894 -1.03 -35.73 -14.17
N ALA A 895 -0.57 -36.64 -15.03
CA ALA A 895 -1.34 -37.13 -16.17
C ALA A 895 -2.47 -38.09 -15.76
N THR A 896 -2.20 -38.98 -14.81
CA THR A 896 -3.13 -40.06 -14.44
C THR A 896 -3.97 -39.74 -13.20
N ARG A 897 -3.44 -38.89 -12.31
CA ARG A 897 -3.91 -38.66 -10.93
C ARG A 897 -3.85 -39.91 -10.04
N CYS A 898 -3.09 -40.93 -10.45
CA CYS A 898 -2.94 -42.19 -9.73
C CYS A 898 -1.67 -42.20 -8.86
N GLU A 899 -1.65 -43.07 -7.85
CA GLU A 899 -0.46 -43.35 -7.05
C GLU A 899 0.52 -44.23 -7.86
N PRO A 900 1.82 -43.92 -7.90
CA PRO A 900 2.77 -44.75 -8.63
C PRO A 900 2.97 -46.10 -7.94
N TYR A 901 2.80 -47.19 -8.68
CA TYR A 901 2.93 -48.57 -8.20
C TYR A 901 1.99 -48.89 -7.03
N GLU A 902 0.75 -48.41 -7.10
CA GLU A 902 -0.31 -48.74 -6.14
C GLU A 902 -0.34 -50.25 -5.83
N ASP A 903 -0.41 -50.59 -4.55
CA ASP A 903 -0.42 -51.96 -4.02
C ASP A 903 0.83 -52.83 -4.25
N ALA A 904 1.91 -52.31 -4.84
CA ALA A 904 3.16 -53.04 -5.02
C ALA A 904 4.10 -52.92 -3.80
N ASP A 905 4.73 -54.03 -3.39
CA ASP A 905 5.76 -54.00 -2.34
C ASP A 905 7.11 -53.46 -2.85
N GLU A 906 8.00 -53.08 -1.92
CA GLU A 906 9.30 -52.50 -2.27
C GLU A 906 10.18 -53.43 -3.13
N SER A 907 10.05 -54.75 -2.96
CA SER A 907 10.84 -55.73 -3.70
C SER A 907 10.40 -55.82 -5.16
N THR A 908 9.09 -55.72 -5.37
CA THR A 908 8.42 -55.74 -6.67
C THR A 908 8.78 -54.48 -7.45
N ILE A 909 8.64 -53.31 -6.83
CA ILE A 909 9.01 -52.02 -7.44
C ILE A 909 10.49 -52.03 -7.85
N ARG A 910 11.38 -52.51 -6.96
CA ARG A 910 12.82 -52.55 -7.23
C ARG A 910 13.16 -53.46 -8.42
N THR A 911 12.49 -54.59 -8.55
CA THR A 911 12.73 -55.55 -9.63
C THR A 911 12.21 -54.99 -10.96
N PHE A 912 10.95 -54.55 -10.99
CA PHE A 912 10.29 -53.91 -12.13
C PHE A 912 11.13 -52.77 -12.73
N VAL A 913 11.60 -51.84 -11.89
CA VAL A 913 12.43 -50.70 -12.34
C VAL A 913 13.82 -51.15 -12.82
N LYS A 914 14.42 -52.17 -12.20
CA LYS A 914 15.75 -52.68 -12.59
C LYS A 914 15.75 -53.38 -13.94
N ASP A 915 14.66 -54.09 -14.23
CA ASP A 915 14.45 -54.86 -15.46
C ASP A 915 14.11 -53.96 -16.65
N GLY A 916 13.67 -52.72 -16.37
CA GLY A 916 13.44 -51.70 -17.39
C GLY A 916 11.96 -51.45 -17.68
N ASP A 917 11.07 -52.11 -16.95
CA ASP A 917 9.63 -51.93 -17.06
C ASP A 917 9.19 -50.54 -16.57
N ARG A 918 8.05 -50.05 -17.07
CA ARG A 918 7.50 -48.71 -16.79
C ARG A 918 6.00 -48.76 -16.57
N LEU A 919 5.47 -47.79 -15.83
CA LEU A 919 4.04 -47.64 -15.60
C LEU A 919 3.31 -47.37 -16.92
N ASP A 920 2.09 -47.90 -17.06
CA ASP A 920 1.28 -47.69 -18.25
C ASP A 920 0.83 -46.23 -18.36
N ILE A 921 0.96 -45.65 -19.56
CA ILE A 921 0.43 -44.32 -19.87
C ILE A 921 -0.91 -44.49 -20.61
N PRO A 922 -2.05 -44.05 -20.03
CA PRO A 922 -3.35 -44.23 -20.67
C PRO A 922 -3.47 -43.43 -21.98
N ALA A 923 -4.26 -43.95 -22.93
CA ALA A 923 -4.41 -43.37 -24.28
C ALA A 923 -5.07 -41.98 -24.32
N ASN A 924 -5.67 -41.52 -23.22
CA ASN A 924 -6.26 -40.17 -23.10
C ASN A 924 -5.23 -39.09 -22.73
N VAL A 925 -3.98 -39.47 -22.46
CA VAL A 925 -2.87 -38.55 -22.26
C VAL A 925 -2.39 -38.06 -23.63
N PRO A 926 -2.26 -36.74 -23.88
CA PRO A 926 -1.71 -36.20 -25.12
C PRO A 926 -0.36 -36.82 -25.43
N GLU A 927 -0.16 -37.21 -26.69
CA GLU A 927 1.06 -37.86 -27.16
C GLU A 927 2.32 -37.04 -26.82
N SER A 928 2.26 -35.72 -27.01
CA SER A 928 3.37 -34.82 -26.64
C SER A 928 3.71 -34.83 -25.14
N PHE A 929 2.73 -35.05 -24.26
CA PHE A 929 2.98 -35.18 -22.81
C PHE A 929 3.46 -36.59 -22.44
N ALA A 930 2.93 -37.63 -23.09
CA ALA A 930 3.36 -39.02 -22.92
C ALA A 930 4.82 -39.22 -23.35
N GLU A 931 5.27 -38.55 -24.41
CA GLU A 931 6.66 -38.53 -24.84
C GLU A 931 7.59 -37.94 -23.77
N LEU A 932 7.17 -36.85 -23.12
CA LEU A 932 7.95 -36.21 -22.05
C LEU A 932 8.11 -37.12 -20.84
N ILE A 933 7.04 -37.82 -20.44
CA ILE A 933 7.11 -38.87 -19.40
C ILE A 933 8.12 -39.94 -19.84
N THR A 934 7.98 -40.44 -21.07
CA THR A 934 8.78 -41.54 -21.62
C THR A 934 10.27 -41.23 -21.72
N GLN A 935 10.61 -40.01 -22.15
CA GLN A 935 11.99 -39.54 -22.23
C GLN A 935 12.59 -39.31 -20.84
N SER A 936 11.80 -38.76 -19.90
CA SER A 936 12.26 -38.42 -18.56
C SER A 936 12.60 -39.65 -17.72
N TRP A 937 11.82 -40.74 -17.82
CA TRP A 937 12.07 -41.97 -17.07
C TRP A 937 12.89 -43.04 -17.83
N ALA A 938 13.66 -42.66 -18.86
CA ALA A 938 14.44 -43.62 -19.64
C ALA A 938 15.42 -44.45 -18.77
N GLN A 939 15.63 -45.73 -19.11
CA GLN A 939 16.48 -46.65 -18.33
C GLN A 939 17.93 -46.18 -18.25
N ASP A 940 18.48 -45.70 -19.36
CA ASP A 940 19.81 -45.11 -19.41
C ASP A 940 19.73 -43.62 -19.01
N PRO A 941 20.42 -43.19 -17.94
CA PRO A 941 20.40 -41.78 -17.51
C PRO A 941 20.91 -40.82 -18.59
N LYS A 942 21.78 -41.26 -19.52
CA LYS A 942 22.30 -40.40 -20.60
C LYS A 942 21.26 -40.10 -21.69
N LYS A 943 20.20 -40.92 -21.78
CA LYS A 943 19.11 -40.72 -22.75
C LYS A 943 18.05 -39.75 -22.23
N ARG A 944 18.07 -39.43 -20.94
CA ARG A 944 17.12 -38.50 -20.33
C ARG A 944 17.44 -37.07 -20.77
N PRO A 945 16.43 -36.25 -21.09
CA PRO A 945 16.65 -34.85 -21.41
C PRO A 945 17.12 -34.08 -20.17
N THR A 946 17.86 -32.99 -20.37
CA THR A 946 18.12 -32.05 -19.28
C THR A 946 16.85 -31.24 -18.99
N CYS A 947 16.74 -30.69 -17.77
CA CYS A 947 15.63 -29.79 -17.43
C CYS A 947 15.55 -28.60 -18.40
N GLN A 948 16.68 -28.08 -18.87
CA GLN A 948 16.72 -27.02 -19.88
C GLN A 948 16.07 -27.45 -21.21
N LYS A 949 16.28 -28.70 -21.65
CA LYS A 949 15.65 -29.23 -22.86
C LYS A 949 14.15 -29.46 -22.65
N LEU A 950 13.75 -29.95 -21.48
CA LEU A 950 12.34 -30.11 -21.10
C LEU A 950 11.62 -28.75 -21.07
N LEU A 951 12.24 -27.71 -20.50
CA LEU A 951 11.68 -26.36 -20.46
C LEU A 951 11.37 -25.83 -21.86
N TYR A 952 12.30 -25.99 -22.80
CA TYR A 952 12.07 -25.57 -24.17
C TYR A 952 10.82 -26.22 -24.78
N VAL A 953 10.60 -27.52 -24.55
CA VAL A 953 9.41 -28.22 -25.05
C VAL A 953 8.13 -27.75 -24.33
N PHE A 954 8.17 -27.60 -23.01
CA PHE A 954 7.04 -27.10 -22.22
C PHE A 954 6.62 -25.68 -22.63
N GLU A 955 7.57 -24.78 -22.90
CA GLU A 955 7.31 -23.39 -23.29
C GLU A 955 6.67 -23.29 -24.68
N GLN A 956 7.09 -24.13 -25.64
CA GLN A 956 6.45 -24.20 -26.97
C GLN A 956 4.99 -24.65 -26.86
N GLN A 957 4.72 -25.72 -26.08
CA GLN A 957 3.37 -26.25 -25.90
C GLN A 957 2.44 -25.30 -25.12
N CYS A 958 2.96 -24.58 -24.11
CA CYS A 958 2.17 -23.58 -23.39
C CYS A 958 1.86 -22.33 -24.24
N SER A 959 2.76 -21.93 -25.15
CA SER A 959 2.55 -20.77 -26.04
C SER A 959 1.43 -21.01 -27.06
N GLU A 960 1.27 -22.25 -27.51
CA GLU A 960 0.17 -22.67 -28.40
C GLU A 960 -1.19 -22.75 -27.68
N LEU A 961 -1.21 -22.86 -26.35
CA LEU A 961 -2.43 -22.94 -25.53
C LEU A 961 -2.93 -21.59 -25.01
N ILE A 962 -2.04 -20.59 -24.86
CA ILE A 962 -2.37 -19.25 -24.32
C ILE A 962 -3.20 -18.40 -25.32
N THR A 963 -3.11 -18.68 -26.61
CA THR A 963 -3.90 -17.99 -27.66
C THR A 963 -5.42 -18.23 -27.58
N ILE A 964 -5.90 -19.08 -26.66
CA ILE A 964 -7.32 -19.44 -26.50
C ILE A 964 -7.96 -18.80 -25.24
N ASP A 965 -7.21 -18.31 -24.25
CA ASP A 965 -7.76 -17.93 -22.91
C ASP A 965 -7.65 -16.42 -22.54
N GLU A 966 -7.16 -15.56 -23.44
CA GLU A 966 -7.11 -14.09 -23.22
C GLU A 966 -8.49 -13.43 -23.08
N VAL A 967 -9.57 -14.15 -23.39
CA VAL A 967 -10.96 -13.67 -23.24
C VAL A 967 -11.44 -13.73 -21.78
N THR A 968 -10.79 -14.50 -20.89
CA THR A 968 -11.28 -14.79 -19.53
C THR A 968 -10.68 -13.86 -18.46
N VAL A 969 -9.45 -13.36 -18.68
CA VAL A 969 -8.70 -12.53 -17.70
C VAL A 969 -9.28 -11.13 -17.51
N GLY A 970 -9.98 -10.60 -18.52
CA GLY A 970 -10.70 -9.31 -18.44
C GLY A 970 -11.89 -9.32 -17.46
N PHE A 971 -12.44 -10.48 -17.14
CA PHE A 971 -13.63 -10.60 -16.27
C PHE A 971 -13.30 -10.61 -14.77
N LEU A 972 -12.10 -11.03 -14.38
CA LEU A 972 -11.72 -11.15 -12.96
C LEU A 972 -11.24 -9.82 -12.34
N TRP A 973 -10.70 -8.91 -13.15
CA TRP A 973 -10.24 -7.58 -12.71
C TRP A 973 -11.39 -6.66 -12.28
N LEU A 974 -12.59 -6.86 -12.83
CA LEU A 974 -13.82 -6.13 -12.49
C LEU A 974 -14.45 -6.58 -11.16
N SER A 975 -14.12 -7.79 -10.67
CA SER A 975 -14.66 -8.33 -9.43
C SER A 975 -13.97 -7.76 -8.18
N PHE A 976 -12.69 -7.37 -8.31
CA PHE A 976 -11.84 -6.93 -7.20
C PHE A 976 -12.11 -5.48 -6.73
N ILE A 977 -12.65 -4.63 -7.62
CA ILE A 977 -12.99 -3.22 -7.34
C ILE A 977 -14.19 -3.10 -6.36
N SER A 978 -14.95 -4.17 -6.15
CA SER A 978 -16.23 -4.15 -5.43
C SER A 978 -16.15 -4.26 -3.89
N ALA A 979 -14.95 -4.41 -3.30
CA ALA A 979 -14.81 -4.89 -1.92
C ALA A 979 -14.61 -3.84 -0.80
N PHE A 980 -14.43 -2.53 -1.05
CA PHE A 980 -13.85 -1.64 -0.02
C PHE A 980 -14.57 -0.34 0.38
N ARG A 981 -15.91 -0.24 0.34
CA ARG A 981 -16.60 0.90 0.97
C ARG A 981 -17.83 0.52 1.79
N MET A 982 -17.66 0.45 3.11
CA MET A 982 -18.72 0.51 4.12
C MET A 982 -18.31 1.40 5.32
N LYS A 983 -19.23 2.30 5.74
CA LYS A 983 -19.51 2.92 7.07
C LYS A 983 -20.99 3.37 7.01
N SER A 984 -21.79 3.63 8.06
CA SER A 984 -21.50 4.02 9.45
C SER A 984 -22.47 3.42 10.51
N ASP A 985 -23.58 2.79 10.15
CA ASP A 985 -24.56 2.29 11.16
C ASP A 985 -24.23 0.92 11.76
N THR A 986 -23.34 0.14 11.12
CA THR A 986 -22.72 -1.04 11.73
C THR A 986 -21.80 -0.68 12.89
N LYS A 987 -21.34 0.58 12.98
CA LYS A 987 -20.43 1.06 14.02
C LYS A 987 -21.09 1.12 15.39
N SER A 988 -22.37 1.51 15.48
CA SER A 988 -23.06 1.64 16.79
C SER A 988 -23.57 0.31 17.37
N LYS A 989 -23.74 -0.73 16.53
CA LYS A 989 -24.03 -2.11 16.99
C LYS A 989 -22.74 -2.87 17.35
N LEU A 990 -21.62 -2.64 16.66
CA LEU A 990 -20.31 -3.17 17.06
C LEU A 990 -19.81 -2.56 18.38
N ASP A 991 -20.10 -1.28 18.66
CA ASP A 991 -19.72 -0.62 19.92
C ASP A 991 -20.41 -1.23 21.17
N LYS A 992 -21.53 -1.94 21.01
CA LYS A 992 -22.19 -2.68 22.12
C LYS A 992 -21.67 -4.11 22.32
N THR A 993 -21.08 -4.71 21.30
CA THR A 993 -20.48 -6.06 21.36
C THR A 993 -19.01 -5.99 21.81
N PHE A 994 -18.34 -4.84 21.66
CA PHE A 994 -16.97 -4.60 22.15
C PHE A 994 -16.88 -4.18 23.64
N GLN A 995 -18.01 -4.09 24.36
CA GLN A 995 -18.07 -3.76 25.79
C GLN A 995 -18.22 -4.99 26.73
N ILE A 996 -18.24 -6.21 26.18
CA ILE A 996 -18.19 -7.49 26.92
C ILE A 996 -16.95 -8.23 26.45
#